data_AF-A0AAD6HZB6-F1
#
_entry.id   AF-A0AAD6HZB6-F1
#
_cell.length_a   1.000
_cell.length_b   1.000
_cell.length_c   1.000
_cell.angle_alpha   90.00
_cell.angle_beta   90.00
_cell.angle_gamma   90.00
#
_symmetry.space_group_name_H-M   'P 1'
#
loop_
_entity.id
_entity.type
_entity.pdbx_description
1 polymer ?
#
loop_
_entity_poly.entity_id
_entity_poly.type
_entity_poly.pdbx_seq_one_letter_code
_entity_poly.pdbx_strand_id
1 'polypeptide(L)'
;MTANTENPQEVNLHVDYVIHYSFGDTDKPQAIEQLEKLLQSLAKVGLQAEVRQGDEVSLLVFVKASEKHLKRAVYRSRVRDWLYGIRNAEPTRSNSTEPQTEAERLRVIYQMMTLPKEEGGAHITPGHGQWKNVSAIFPLHDVETNNKWMREWSKKTFLSEDDLDQIRNKFGESVGFYFSFLQSYFRFLIFPAVFGFSCWFLLGGFSIIYTVVNCLWCIIFVEYWKRQEVDLSCRWETKNVSAVRTKRREFKPEKEVCDQSTGEVRGVFPATKRMQRQLLQIPFALLAAIALGAIIATCFAIEIFISELYNGPLKTYLIFIPTILVSALVPTMSAILSSIATKLNDYENHETSDAYDVALTQKVFVINFITSYLPIFLTAFVYVPFASLIVPYLDVFHLTVRPFVSKEHAILKESHFQIDPARLRNQVIYFTVTAQIVGFAMETIVPYIKQHALRKYKKYNKERNGKAECSGDKESPERSVVSYDDPAEEVKFLTRVRNEVELSEYDVTDDLREMCIQFGYLALFSPIWPLVPLSFFVNNWVELRSDFFKICMEFRRPVPLRTDTIGPWLDSLGFLSWVGSITSAALVYMFSGNAQHGPNGEPTDIKGWALLLTIFFSEHLYLIVRYAVRAAMARLEPPNSRKERGERYLMRKRYLESTLHAETDDDKDDGEEISIPESSEISRASLEDDARHASLHSVDPADRFWMHQQGWAESAKIGAGIIQAQPVKGTVKKQQ
;
A
#
# COMPACT_ATOMS: atom_id res chain seq x y z
N MET A 1 2.65 -15.69 40.05
CA MET A 1 2.25 -17.11 39.93
C MET A 1 0.79 -17.24 40.32
N THR A 2 -0.10 -16.99 39.37
CA THR A 2 -1.50 -17.41 39.39
C THR A 2 -1.69 -18.00 38.00
N ALA A 3 -1.61 -19.33 37.92
CA ALA A 3 -1.84 -20.05 36.68
C ALA A 3 -3.31 -19.86 36.32
N ASN A 4 -3.59 -18.92 35.41
CA ASN A 4 -4.82 -18.98 34.64
C ASN A 4 -4.76 -20.30 33.89
N THR A 5 -5.68 -21.20 34.22
CA THR A 5 -5.98 -22.38 33.42
C THR A 5 -6.60 -21.90 32.11
N GLU A 6 -5.75 -21.44 31.19
CA GLU A 6 -6.12 -21.18 29.80
C GLU A 6 -6.62 -22.50 29.21
N ASN A 7 -7.78 -22.43 28.57
CA ASN A 7 -8.40 -23.58 27.94
C ASN A 7 -7.43 -24.06 26.83
N PRO A 8 -6.89 -25.30 26.87
CA PRO A 8 -5.91 -25.78 25.87
C PRO A 8 -6.47 -25.85 24.44
N GLN A 9 -7.75 -25.50 24.26
CA GLN A 9 -8.52 -25.49 23.02
C GLN A 9 -8.25 -24.25 22.14
N GLU A 10 -7.70 -23.16 22.68
CA GLU A 10 -7.59 -21.87 21.98
C GLU A 10 -6.15 -21.44 21.67
N VAL A 11 -5.15 -22.05 22.31
CA VAL A 11 -3.73 -21.71 22.15
C VAL A 11 -3.16 -22.33 20.87
N ASN A 12 -2.43 -21.54 20.07
CA ASN A 12 -1.76 -21.97 18.83
C ASN A 12 -0.58 -22.93 19.03
N LEU A 13 -0.42 -23.55 20.21
CA LEU A 13 0.72 -24.40 20.60
C LEU A 13 2.09 -23.76 20.31
N HIS A 14 2.17 -22.43 20.30
CA HIS A 14 3.34 -21.64 19.88
C HIS A 14 3.85 -21.95 18.46
N VAL A 15 2.97 -22.37 17.55
CA VAL A 15 3.26 -22.47 16.12
C VAL A 15 3.38 -21.07 15.52
N ASP A 16 4.46 -20.83 14.80
CA ASP A 16 4.68 -19.56 14.09
C ASP A 16 4.11 -19.62 12.65
N TYR A 17 4.39 -20.69 11.91
CA TYR A 17 3.96 -20.88 10.53
C TYR A 17 3.48 -22.30 10.24
N VAL A 18 2.60 -22.43 9.26
CA VAL A 18 2.21 -23.72 8.67
C VAL A 18 2.58 -23.71 7.19
N ILE A 19 3.26 -24.77 6.76
CA ILE A 19 3.54 -25.04 5.35
C ILE A 19 2.58 -26.13 4.88
N HIS A 20 1.77 -25.81 3.87
CA HIS A 20 0.92 -26.79 3.21
C HIS A 20 1.72 -27.47 2.09
N TYR A 21 1.95 -28.77 2.25
CA TYR A 21 2.69 -29.60 1.29
C TYR A 21 1.72 -30.55 0.59
N SER A 22 1.42 -30.27 -0.67
CA SER A 22 0.52 -31.08 -1.50
C SER A 22 1.35 -32.01 -2.37
N PHE A 23 1.07 -33.32 -2.30
CA PHE A 23 1.79 -34.34 -3.06
C PHE A 23 0.89 -35.10 -4.04
N GLY A 24 -0.33 -34.59 -4.31
CA GLY A 24 -1.32 -35.26 -5.16
C GLY A 24 -0.85 -35.54 -6.60
N ASP A 25 -0.03 -34.66 -7.17
CA ASP A 25 0.44 -34.75 -8.56
C ASP A 25 1.84 -35.36 -8.71
N THR A 26 2.46 -35.84 -7.62
CA THR A 26 3.85 -36.30 -7.60
C THR A 26 3.97 -37.74 -7.14
N ASP A 27 4.93 -38.47 -7.71
CA ASP A 27 5.28 -39.80 -7.25
C ASP A 27 5.66 -39.78 -5.76
N LYS A 28 5.07 -40.68 -4.96
CA LYS A 28 5.34 -40.82 -3.53
C LYS A 28 6.84 -40.81 -3.16
N PRO A 29 7.75 -41.55 -3.83
CA PRO A 29 9.18 -41.50 -3.48
C PRO A 29 9.81 -40.13 -3.70
N GLN A 30 9.47 -39.43 -4.78
CA GLN A 30 9.96 -38.08 -5.05
C GLN A 30 9.41 -37.08 -4.03
N ALA A 31 8.14 -37.23 -3.66
CA ALA A 31 7.51 -36.39 -2.65
C ALA A 31 8.14 -36.58 -1.26
N ILE A 32 8.55 -37.81 -0.90
CA ILE A 32 9.27 -38.11 0.34
C ILE A 32 10.66 -37.49 0.33
N GLU A 33 11.43 -37.64 -0.76
CA GLU A 33 12.76 -37.06 -0.89
C GLU A 33 12.72 -35.52 -0.80
N GLN A 34 11.74 -34.91 -1.45
CA GLN A 34 11.54 -33.46 -1.40
C GLN A 34 11.10 -32.97 -0.01
N LEU A 35 10.24 -33.73 0.68
CA LEU A 35 9.86 -33.43 2.07
C LEU A 35 11.07 -33.52 3.00
N GLU A 36 11.92 -34.53 2.84
CA GLU A 36 13.16 -34.65 3.62
C GLU A 36 14.07 -33.43 3.39
N LYS A 37 14.26 -33.02 2.12
CA LYS A 37 15.01 -31.81 1.79
C LYS A 37 14.39 -30.55 2.39
N LEU A 38 13.06 -30.46 2.45
CA LEU A 38 12.35 -29.34 3.07
C LEU A 38 12.68 -29.26 4.57
N LEU A 39 12.51 -30.37 5.29
CA LEU A 39 12.76 -30.46 6.72
C LEU A 39 14.23 -30.21 7.06
N GLN A 40 15.16 -30.76 6.28
CA GLN A 40 16.60 -30.48 6.43
C GLN A 40 16.92 -29.00 6.21
N SER A 41 16.26 -28.34 5.25
CA SER A 41 16.49 -26.92 4.96
C SER A 41 15.96 -26.02 6.07
N LEU A 42 14.80 -26.35 6.66
CA LEU A 42 14.25 -25.67 7.83
C LEU A 42 15.16 -25.84 9.06
N ALA A 43 15.61 -27.06 9.32
CA ALA A 43 16.49 -27.38 10.45
C ALA A 43 17.84 -26.63 10.37
N LYS A 44 18.43 -26.50 9.16
CA LYS A 44 19.68 -25.75 8.95
C LYS A 44 19.59 -24.27 9.34
N VAL A 45 18.41 -23.67 9.23
CA VAL A 45 18.18 -22.27 9.60
C VAL A 45 17.79 -22.12 11.09
N GLY A 46 17.64 -23.24 11.81
CA GLY A 46 17.29 -23.25 13.23
C GLY A 46 15.78 -23.21 13.49
N LEU A 47 14.98 -23.63 12.50
CA LEU A 47 13.54 -23.79 12.63
C LEU A 47 13.21 -25.26 12.96
N GLN A 48 12.44 -25.47 14.02
CA GLN A 48 11.88 -26.77 14.37
C GLN A 48 10.64 -27.01 13.54
N ALA A 49 10.47 -28.25 13.08
CA ALA A 49 9.35 -28.64 12.24
C ALA A 49 8.66 -29.90 12.79
N GLU A 50 7.34 -29.87 12.84
CA GLU A 50 6.49 -31.04 13.10
C GLU A 50 5.57 -31.30 11.91
N VAL A 51 5.30 -32.56 11.62
CA VAL A 51 4.45 -32.95 10.49
C VAL A 51 3.19 -33.63 11.02
N ARG A 52 2.03 -33.21 10.49
CA ARG A 52 0.74 -33.88 10.69
C ARG A 52 0.03 -34.03 9.34
N GLN A 53 -1.00 -34.89 9.32
CA GLN A 53 -1.83 -35.08 8.15
C GLN A 53 -2.70 -33.83 7.89
N GLY A 54 -2.70 -33.34 6.67
CA GLY A 54 -3.65 -32.35 6.18
C GLY A 54 -4.92 -33.05 5.70
N ASP A 55 -5.08 -33.12 4.38
CA ASP A 55 -6.12 -33.89 3.70
C ASP A 55 -5.60 -35.29 3.30
N GLU A 56 -6.32 -36.00 2.43
CA GLU A 56 -5.93 -37.32 1.93
C GLU A 56 -4.61 -37.31 1.12
N VAL A 57 -4.27 -36.16 0.53
CA VAL A 57 -3.11 -35.97 -0.37
C VAL A 57 -2.22 -34.79 0.02
N SER A 58 -2.30 -34.36 1.28
CA SER A 58 -1.48 -33.24 1.77
C SER A 58 -0.96 -33.44 3.20
N LEU A 59 0.15 -32.78 3.48
CA LEU A 59 0.79 -32.73 4.79
C LEU A 59 0.82 -31.28 5.29
N LEU A 60 0.69 -31.13 6.60
CA LEU A 60 0.87 -29.87 7.30
C LEU A 60 2.19 -29.93 8.05
N VAL A 61 3.13 -29.06 7.66
CA VAL A 61 4.40 -28.91 8.36
C VAL A 61 4.31 -27.65 9.22
N PHE A 62 4.21 -27.86 10.53
CA PHE A 62 4.19 -26.81 11.54
C PHE A 62 5.62 -26.37 11.84
N VAL A 63 5.85 -25.07 11.86
CA VAL A 63 7.18 -24.48 12.01
C VAL A 63 7.22 -23.58 13.24
N LYS A 64 8.25 -23.76 14.06
CA LYS A 64 8.54 -22.94 15.24
C LYS A 64 10.00 -22.51 15.25
N ALA A 65 10.26 -21.24 15.54
CA ALA A 65 11.62 -20.74 15.64
C ALA A 65 12.25 -21.01 17.02
N SER A 66 13.48 -21.51 17.02
CA SER A 66 14.31 -21.58 18.23
C SER A 66 14.64 -20.17 18.72
N GLU A 67 14.43 -19.88 20.02
CA GLU A 67 14.62 -18.53 20.58
C GLU A 67 16.01 -17.95 20.30
N LYS A 68 17.08 -18.75 20.44
CA LYS A 68 18.45 -18.32 20.20
C LYS A 68 18.67 -17.90 18.74
N HIS A 69 18.17 -18.69 17.79
CA HIS A 69 18.30 -18.41 16.36
C HIS A 69 17.43 -17.21 15.96
N LEU A 70 16.25 -17.09 16.55
CA LEU A 70 15.37 -15.96 16.32
C LEU A 70 15.97 -14.64 16.80
N LYS A 71 16.53 -14.56 18.02
CA LYS A 71 17.17 -13.33 18.53
C LYS A 71 18.31 -12.86 17.61
N ARG A 72 19.11 -13.81 17.10
CA ARG A 72 20.16 -13.54 16.10
C ARG A 72 19.59 -13.05 14.76
N ALA A 73 18.52 -13.68 14.27
CA ALA A 73 17.88 -13.29 13.01
C ALA A 73 17.22 -11.90 13.10
N VAL A 74 16.56 -11.59 14.21
CA VAL A 74 16.00 -10.26 14.51
C VAL A 74 17.09 -9.20 14.51
N TYR A 75 18.20 -9.45 15.23
CA TYR A 75 19.35 -8.54 15.25
C TYR A 75 19.90 -8.31 13.84
N ARG A 76 20.14 -9.37 13.05
CA ARG A 76 20.61 -9.26 11.66
C ARG A 76 19.66 -8.45 10.79
N SER A 77 18.34 -8.67 10.94
CA SER A 77 17.32 -7.93 10.20
C SER A 77 17.32 -6.44 10.56
N ARG A 78 17.43 -6.10 11.86
CA ARG A 78 17.51 -4.69 12.32
C ARG A 78 18.79 -3.99 11.89
N VAL A 79 19.94 -4.69 11.90
CA VAL A 79 21.21 -4.16 11.38
C VAL A 79 21.09 -3.88 9.89
N ARG A 80 20.49 -4.80 9.11
CA ARG A 80 20.22 -4.56 7.69
C ARG A 80 19.36 -3.31 7.51
N ASP A 81 18.24 -3.21 8.23
CA ASP A 81 17.36 -2.04 8.15
C ASP A 81 18.06 -0.73 8.54
N TRP A 82 18.97 -0.77 9.52
CA TRP A 82 19.78 0.38 9.93
C TRP A 82 20.80 0.80 8.87
N LEU A 83 21.50 -0.16 8.25
CA LEU A 83 22.47 0.12 7.17
C LEU A 83 21.81 0.80 5.96
N TYR A 84 20.58 0.42 5.63
CA TYR A 84 19.80 1.03 4.55
C TYR A 84 19.04 2.30 4.98
N GLY A 85 19.23 2.78 6.21
CA GLY A 85 18.65 4.03 6.72
C GLY A 85 17.14 3.98 6.97
N ILE A 86 16.55 2.79 7.09
CA ILE A 86 15.14 2.61 7.46
C ILE A 86 14.96 2.85 8.96
N ARG A 87 15.87 2.29 9.77
CA ARG A 87 15.98 2.57 11.21
C ARG A 87 17.13 3.54 11.43
N ASN A 88 16.92 4.63 12.18
CA ASN A 88 18.00 5.57 12.51
C ASN A 88 18.66 5.25 13.86
N ALA A 89 17.99 4.49 14.73
CA ALA A 89 18.53 4.04 16.00
C ALA A 89 19.46 2.81 15.80
N GLU A 90 20.61 2.86 16.44
CA GLU A 90 21.58 1.76 16.46
C GLU A 90 20.96 0.53 17.15
N PRO A 91 20.99 -0.66 16.52
CA PRO A 91 20.44 -1.87 17.11
C PRO A 91 21.18 -2.29 18.40
N THR A 92 20.44 -2.66 19.45
CA THR A 92 21.03 -3.24 20.66
C THR A 92 21.63 -4.62 20.38
N ARG A 93 22.66 -5.02 21.14
CA ARG A 93 23.39 -6.29 20.94
C ARG A 93 22.46 -7.51 21.03
N SER A 94 22.80 -8.56 20.28
CA SER A 94 21.96 -9.76 20.03
C SER A 94 21.43 -10.50 21.26
N ASN A 95 22.09 -10.37 22.43
CA ASN A 95 21.73 -11.12 23.63
C ASN A 95 20.48 -10.58 24.33
N SER A 96 20.13 -9.31 24.10
CA SER A 96 18.96 -8.63 24.69
C SER A 96 17.87 -8.29 23.68
N THR A 97 18.05 -8.62 22.40
CA THR A 97 17.09 -8.28 21.34
C THR A 97 15.96 -9.29 21.26
N GLU A 98 14.82 -8.93 21.83
CA GLU A 98 13.55 -9.61 21.60
C GLU A 98 12.76 -8.91 20.49
N PRO A 99 11.95 -9.67 19.71
CA PRO A 99 11.03 -9.05 18.76
C PRO A 99 10.08 -8.14 19.54
N GLN A 100 9.93 -6.90 19.07
CA GLN A 100 9.08 -5.91 19.72
C GLN A 100 7.60 -6.21 19.49
N THR A 101 7.27 -6.82 18.36
CA THR A 101 5.91 -7.10 17.93
C THR A 101 5.79 -8.51 17.36
N GLU A 102 4.57 -9.04 17.37
CA GLU A 102 4.26 -10.33 16.77
C GLU A 102 4.49 -10.31 15.25
N ALA A 103 4.13 -9.20 14.60
CA ALA A 103 4.39 -8.97 13.18
C ALA A 103 5.89 -8.97 12.85
N GLU A 104 6.75 -8.35 13.69
CA GLU A 104 8.20 -8.41 13.50
C GLU A 104 8.73 -9.84 13.63
N ARG A 105 8.25 -10.58 14.64
CA ARG A 105 8.60 -12.00 14.84
C ARG A 105 8.25 -12.83 13.62
N LEU A 106 6.99 -12.81 13.18
CA LEU A 106 6.52 -13.61 12.07
C LEU A 106 7.21 -13.23 10.75
N ARG A 107 7.41 -11.93 10.50
CA ARG A 107 8.14 -11.44 9.32
C ARG A 107 9.57 -11.97 9.27
N VAL A 108 10.30 -11.96 10.38
CA VAL A 108 11.68 -12.48 10.44
C VAL A 108 11.71 -13.99 10.21
N ILE A 109 10.75 -14.74 10.76
CA ILE A 109 10.64 -16.20 10.53
C ILE A 109 10.32 -16.50 9.07
N TYR A 110 9.41 -15.74 8.46
CA TYR A 110 9.13 -15.85 7.03
C TYR A 110 10.37 -15.56 6.18
N GLN A 111 11.16 -14.55 6.54
CA GLN A 111 12.44 -14.25 5.89
C GLN A 111 13.45 -15.39 6.07
N MET A 112 13.53 -16.01 7.26
CA MET A 112 14.37 -17.20 7.49
C MET A 112 13.98 -18.35 6.57
N MET A 113 12.71 -18.50 6.22
CA MET A 113 12.25 -19.55 5.31
C MET A 113 12.48 -19.21 3.83
N THR A 114 12.21 -17.98 3.42
CA THR A 114 12.11 -17.60 2.00
C THR A 114 13.39 -16.98 1.42
N LEU A 115 14.21 -16.30 2.23
CA LEU A 115 15.40 -15.60 1.72
C LEU A 115 16.42 -16.58 1.12
N PRO A 116 17.23 -16.13 0.15
CA PRO A 116 18.36 -16.91 -0.38
C PRO A 116 19.34 -17.33 0.72
N LYS A 117 20.06 -18.42 0.46
CA LYS A 117 21.06 -18.97 1.39
C LYS A 117 22.20 -17.99 1.69
N GLU A 118 22.56 -17.16 0.73
CA GLU A 118 23.57 -16.09 0.86
C GLU A 118 23.18 -15.06 1.93
N GLU A 119 21.89 -14.73 2.00
CA GLU A 119 21.32 -13.84 3.02
C GLU A 119 21.01 -14.56 4.35
N GLY A 120 21.26 -15.88 4.41
CA GLY A 120 21.03 -16.71 5.60
C GLY A 120 19.62 -17.28 5.73
N GLY A 121 18.85 -17.38 4.64
CA GLY A 121 17.56 -18.07 4.61
C GLY A 121 17.60 -19.50 4.05
N ALA A 122 16.48 -20.20 4.13
CA ALA A 122 16.33 -21.59 3.65
C ALA A 122 16.07 -21.69 2.14
N HIS A 123 15.78 -20.57 1.47
CA HIS A 123 15.44 -20.48 0.06
C HIS A 123 14.24 -21.36 -0.33
N ILE A 124 13.20 -21.38 0.51
CA ILE A 124 11.94 -22.07 0.25
C ILE A 124 11.03 -21.14 -0.55
N THR A 125 10.67 -21.54 -1.77
CA THR A 125 9.85 -20.76 -2.69
C THR A 125 8.59 -21.55 -3.08
N PRO A 126 7.43 -21.29 -2.45
CA PRO A 126 6.19 -22.01 -2.73
C PRO A 126 5.86 -22.07 -4.22
N GLY A 127 5.41 -23.22 -4.73
CA GLY A 127 4.95 -23.39 -6.11
C GLY A 127 6.04 -23.38 -7.20
N HIS A 128 7.30 -23.13 -6.86
CA HIS A 128 8.36 -22.92 -7.87
C HIS A 128 9.57 -23.84 -7.72
N GLY A 129 10.04 -24.36 -8.87
CA GLY A 129 11.25 -25.18 -8.97
C GLY A 129 11.22 -26.41 -8.09
N GLN A 130 12.24 -26.59 -7.25
CA GLN A 130 12.35 -27.73 -6.33
C GLN A 130 11.28 -27.76 -5.23
N TRP A 131 10.47 -26.72 -5.09
CA TRP A 131 9.44 -26.57 -4.04
C TRP A 131 8.02 -26.50 -4.62
N LYS A 132 7.81 -27.04 -5.83
CA LYS A 132 6.49 -27.07 -6.50
C LYS A 132 5.36 -27.64 -5.62
N ASN A 133 5.69 -28.61 -4.77
CA ASN A 133 4.74 -29.28 -3.88
C ASN A 133 4.44 -28.49 -2.60
N VAL A 134 5.20 -27.43 -2.31
CA VAL A 134 4.84 -26.46 -1.26
C VAL A 134 3.82 -25.50 -1.86
N SER A 135 2.54 -25.65 -1.51
CA SER A 135 1.50 -24.81 -2.11
C SER A 135 1.35 -23.46 -1.40
N ALA A 136 1.51 -23.42 -0.08
CA ALA A 136 1.28 -22.21 0.72
C ALA A 136 2.10 -22.22 2.01
N ILE A 137 2.46 -21.02 2.48
CA ILE A 137 3.13 -20.76 3.75
C ILE A 137 2.38 -19.62 4.42
N PHE A 138 1.73 -19.88 5.56
CA PHE A 138 0.92 -18.86 6.24
C PHE A 138 1.01 -18.99 7.77
N PRO A 139 0.91 -17.86 8.50
CA PRO A 139 0.82 -17.87 9.97
C PRO A 139 -0.61 -18.19 10.43
N LEU A 140 -0.77 -18.65 11.66
CA LEU A 140 -2.08 -18.95 12.24
C LEU A 140 -2.74 -17.70 12.84
N HIS A 141 -4.08 -17.69 12.84
CA HIS A 141 -4.87 -16.67 13.52
C HIS A 141 -4.84 -16.82 15.04
N ASP A 142 -4.90 -15.70 15.76
CA ASP A 142 -5.16 -15.67 17.19
C ASP A 142 -6.64 -15.38 17.44
N VAL A 143 -7.42 -16.45 17.59
CA VAL A 143 -8.88 -16.41 17.64
C VAL A 143 -9.39 -15.65 18.85
N GLU A 144 -8.72 -15.75 20.00
CA GLU A 144 -9.14 -15.08 21.23
C GLU A 144 -9.01 -13.56 21.10
N THR A 145 -7.84 -13.10 20.66
CA THR A 145 -7.60 -11.67 20.46
C THR A 145 -8.48 -11.10 19.36
N ASN A 146 -8.65 -11.81 18.24
CA ASN A 146 -9.54 -11.37 17.15
C ASN A 146 -10.98 -11.20 17.64
N ASN A 147 -11.51 -12.17 18.41
CA ASN A 147 -12.87 -12.09 18.96
C ASN A 147 -13.04 -10.93 19.95
N LYS A 148 -12.01 -10.66 20.77
CA LYS A 148 -12.01 -9.52 21.69
C LYS A 148 -12.05 -8.21 20.92
N TRP A 149 -11.18 -8.01 19.94
CA TRP A 149 -11.12 -6.78 19.15
C TRP A 149 -12.39 -6.55 18.33
N MET A 150 -12.97 -7.58 17.72
CA MET A 150 -14.27 -7.45 17.02
C MET A 150 -15.39 -6.93 17.96
N ARG A 151 -15.41 -7.38 19.22
CA ARG A 151 -16.41 -6.92 20.22
C ARG A 151 -16.13 -5.53 20.78
N GLU A 152 -14.86 -5.13 20.88
CA GLU A 152 -14.47 -3.82 21.39
C GLU A 152 -14.66 -2.73 20.32
N TRP A 153 -14.21 -2.97 19.09
CA TRP A 153 -14.22 -2.01 17.99
C TRP A 153 -15.60 -1.81 17.36
N SER A 154 -16.52 -2.75 17.53
CA SER A 154 -17.94 -2.58 17.17
C SER A 154 -18.66 -1.56 18.05
N LYS A 155 -18.16 -1.30 19.27
CA LYS A 155 -18.74 -0.31 20.20
C LYS A 155 -18.19 1.10 20.01
N LYS A 156 -16.98 1.23 19.45
CA LYS A 156 -16.32 2.52 19.21
C LYS A 156 -16.84 3.16 17.93
N THR A 157 -17.04 4.48 17.90
CA THR A 157 -17.33 5.20 16.64
C THR A 157 -16.07 5.35 15.79
N PHE A 158 -14.99 5.86 16.40
CA PHE A 158 -13.69 6.01 15.76
C PHE A 158 -12.67 5.11 16.47
N LEU A 159 -11.77 4.50 15.70
CA LEU A 159 -10.61 3.81 16.27
C LEU A 159 -9.58 4.82 16.75
N SER A 160 -8.93 4.53 17.87
CA SER A 160 -7.81 5.32 18.36
C SER A 160 -6.53 4.96 17.59
N GLU A 161 -5.50 5.79 17.72
CA GLU A 161 -4.18 5.48 17.15
C GLU A 161 -3.55 4.22 17.77
N ASP A 162 -3.89 3.90 19.02
CA ASP A 162 -3.44 2.68 19.70
C ASP A 162 -4.14 1.43 19.12
N ASP A 163 -5.44 1.53 18.82
CA ASP A 163 -6.17 0.44 18.13
C ASP A 163 -5.52 0.13 16.77
N LEU A 164 -5.12 1.16 16.02
CA LEU A 164 -4.44 1.01 14.72
C LEU A 164 -3.03 0.41 14.88
N ASP A 165 -2.29 0.81 15.92
CA ASP A 165 -0.99 0.21 16.23
C ASP A 165 -1.12 -1.27 16.61
N GLN A 166 -2.20 -1.67 17.29
CA GLN A 166 -2.47 -3.08 17.59
C GLN A 166 -2.67 -3.91 16.31
N ILE A 167 -3.42 -3.39 15.33
CA ILE A 167 -3.57 -4.03 14.01
C ILE A 167 -2.19 -4.21 13.34
N ARG A 168 -1.40 -3.13 13.31
CA ARG A 168 -0.04 -3.13 12.75
C ARG A 168 0.86 -4.14 13.45
N ASN A 169 0.81 -4.22 14.78
CA ASN A 169 1.64 -5.11 15.58
C ASN A 169 1.32 -6.60 15.37
N LYS A 170 0.10 -6.95 14.92
CA LYS A 170 -0.28 -8.34 14.60
C LYS A 170 -0.25 -8.68 13.12
N PHE A 171 -0.81 -7.84 12.25
CA PHE A 171 -0.97 -8.14 10.82
C PHE A 171 0.11 -7.51 9.92
N GLY A 172 0.93 -6.61 10.46
CA GLY A 172 1.97 -5.90 9.72
C GLY A 172 1.52 -4.53 9.20
N GLU A 173 2.48 -3.76 8.70
CA GLU A 173 2.25 -2.37 8.31
C GLU A 173 1.41 -2.23 7.04
N SER A 174 1.45 -3.18 6.09
CA SER A 174 0.60 -3.13 4.89
C SER A 174 -0.89 -3.05 5.25
N VAL A 175 -1.35 -3.97 6.11
CA VAL A 175 -2.71 -3.97 6.65
C VAL A 175 -2.94 -2.75 7.55
N GLY A 176 -1.94 -2.37 8.36
CA GLY A 176 -2.02 -1.18 9.22
C GLY A 176 -2.25 0.13 8.44
N PHE A 177 -1.60 0.32 7.29
CA PHE A 177 -1.78 1.48 6.42
C PHE A 177 -3.19 1.53 5.84
N TYR A 178 -3.76 0.39 5.46
CA TYR A 178 -5.15 0.30 5.00
C TYR A 178 -6.13 0.83 6.04
N PHE A 179 -6.12 0.27 7.26
CA PHE A 179 -7.03 0.72 8.31
C PHE A 179 -6.78 2.17 8.75
N SER A 180 -5.53 2.63 8.71
CA SER A 180 -5.18 4.02 9.01
C SER A 180 -5.69 4.98 7.93
N PHE A 181 -5.63 4.58 6.66
CA PHE A 181 -6.21 5.30 5.52
C PHE A 181 -7.72 5.38 5.65
N LEU A 182 -8.38 4.23 5.83
CA LEU A 182 -9.83 4.14 5.96
C LEU A 182 -10.36 4.97 7.14
N GLN A 183 -9.71 4.88 8.31
CA GLN A 183 -10.06 5.67 9.49
C GLN A 183 -9.86 7.18 9.27
N SER A 184 -8.80 7.57 8.55
CA SER A 184 -8.55 8.97 8.20
C SER A 184 -9.58 9.49 7.19
N TYR A 185 -9.88 8.70 6.17
CA TYR A 185 -10.88 9.01 5.15
C TYR A 185 -12.29 9.14 5.77
N PHE A 186 -12.69 8.17 6.59
CA PHE A 186 -13.94 8.21 7.36
C PHE A 186 -14.07 9.47 8.21
N ARG A 187 -13.00 9.86 8.93
CA ARG A 187 -13.00 11.10 9.74
C ARG A 187 -13.10 12.36 8.87
N PHE A 188 -12.41 12.40 7.73
CA PHE A 188 -12.44 13.54 6.83
C PHE A 188 -13.81 13.70 6.13
N LEU A 189 -14.56 12.61 5.93
CA LEU A 189 -15.90 12.62 5.33
C LEU A 189 -16.96 13.33 6.19
N ILE A 190 -16.71 13.59 7.47
CA ILE A 190 -17.65 14.31 8.35
C ILE A 190 -18.01 15.68 7.76
N PHE A 191 -17.00 16.45 7.34
CA PHE A 191 -17.21 17.79 6.77
C PHE A 191 -18.07 17.78 5.50
N PRO A 192 -17.73 17.04 4.43
CA PRO A 192 -18.54 17.00 3.22
C PRO A 192 -19.90 16.34 3.45
N ALA A 193 -20.05 15.43 4.43
CA ALA A 193 -21.36 14.85 4.76
C ALA A 193 -22.32 15.90 5.34
N VAL A 194 -21.85 16.70 6.31
CA VAL A 194 -22.65 17.78 6.92
C VAL A 194 -22.91 18.91 5.93
N PHE A 195 -21.87 19.32 5.19
CA PHE A 195 -21.99 20.40 4.22
C PHE A 195 -22.82 19.99 2.99
N GLY A 196 -22.65 18.76 2.52
CA GLY A 196 -23.44 18.18 1.43
C GLY A 196 -24.91 18.02 1.80
N PHE A 197 -25.22 17.57 3.02
CA PHE A 197 -26.59 17.55 3.54
C PHE A 197 -27.21 18.96 3.57
N SER A 198 -26.46 19.94 4.04
CA SER A 198 -26.91 21.34 4.08
C SER A 198 -27.16 21.90 2.67
N CYS A 199 -26.26 21.63 1.72
CA CYS A 199 -26.43 22.05 0.32
C CYS A 199 -27.61 21.35 -0.36
N TRP A 200 -27.80 20.05 -0.10
CA TRP A 200 -28.94 19.31 -0.62
C TRP A 200 -30.27 19.89 -0.09
N PHE A 201 -30.32 20.26 1.19
CA PHE A 201 -31.51 20.84 1.81
C PHE A 201 -31.79 22.28 1.35
N LEU A 202 -30.76 23.11 1.16
CA LEU A 202 -30.90 24.56 0.91
C LEU A 202 -30.75 24.98 -0.56
N LEU A 203 -29.79 24.38 -1.28
CA LEU A 203 -29.33 24.84 -2.61
C LEU A 203 -29.73 23.88 -3.75
N GLY A 204 -30.14 22.65 -3.43
CA GLY A 204 -30.47 21.63 -4.42
C GLY A 204 -29.25 20.99 -5.11
N GLY A 205 -29.51 20.23 -6.18
CA GLY A 205 -28.46 19.62 -7.00
C GLY A 205 -27.70 20.63 -7.85
N PHE A 206 -26.49 20.28 -8.27
CA PHE A 206 -25.63 21.09 -9.16
C PHE A 206 -25.24 22.48 -8.62
N SER A 207 -25.23 22.66 -7.30
CA SER A 207 -24.78 23.90 -6.67
C SER A 207 -23.30 24.17 -6.93
N ILE A 208 -22.99 25.37 -7.47
CA ILE A 208 -21.61 25.84 -7.68
C ILE A 208 -20.84 25.88 -6.35
N ILE A 209 -21.50 26.37 -5.29
CA ILE A 209 -20.91 26.48 -3.95
C ILE A 209 -20.49 25.11 -3.45
N TYR A 210 -21.36 24.11 -3.60
CA TYR A 210 -21.06 22.73 -3.21
C TYR A 210 -19.84 22.19 -3.96
N THR A 211 -19.82 22.36 -5.28
CA THR A 211 -18.76 21.83 -6.14
C THR A 211 -17.40 22.43 -5.83
N VAL A 212 -17.31 23.75 -5.62
CA VAL A 212 -16.04 24.41 -5.27
C VAL A 212 -15.50 23.91 -3.93
N VAL A 213 -16.37 23.79 -2.92
CA VAL A 213 -15.98 23.29 -1.59
C VAL A 213 -15.59 21.80 -1.65
N ASN A 214 -16.30 20.99 -2.44
CA ASN A 214 -15.96 19.58 -2.63
C ASN A 214 -14.60 19.39 -3.31
N CYS A 215 -14.31 20.14 -4.39
CA CYS A 215 -13.00 20.10 -5.04
C CYS A 215 -11.87 20.54 -4.09
N LEU A 216 -12.09 21.60 -3.30
CA LEU A 216 -11.14 22.04 -2.27
C LEU A 216 -10.92 20.95 -1.21
N TRP A 217 -11.98 20.31 -0.75
CA TRP A 217 -11.90 19.21 0.21
C TRP A 217 -11.10 18.02 -0.35
N CYS A 218 -11.31 17.63 -1.61
CA CYS A 218 -10.54 16.57 -2.24
C CYS A 218 -9.03 16.89 -2.27
N ILE A 219 -8.64 18.13 -2.61
CA ILE A 219 -7.24 18.57 -2.59
C ILE A 219 -6.66 18.45 -1.17
N ILE A 220 -7.38 18.99 -0.18
CA ILE A 220 -6.93 19.02 1.21
C ILE A 220 -6.76 17.59 1.73
N PHE A 221 -7.71 16.69 1.47
CA PHE A 221 -7.64 15.31 1.91
C PHE A 221 -6.44 14.58 1.29
N VAL A 222 -6.24 14.67 -0.02
CA VAL A 222 -5.13 13.97 -0.70
C VAL A 222 -3.77 14.49 -0.21
N GLU A 223 -3.58 15.81 -0.11
CA GLU A 223 -2.31 16.37 0.37
C GLU A 223 -2.10 16.16 1.89
N TYR A 224 -3.19 16.13 2.68
CA TYR A 224 -3.12 15.73 4.09
C TYR A 224 -2.69 14.27 4.24
N TRP A 225 -3.29 13.35 3.47
CA TRP A 225 -2.95 11.92 3.56
C TRP A 225 -1.49 11.67 3.18
N LYS A 226 -0.97 12.31 2.12
CA LYS A 226 0.47 12.26 1.79
C LYS A 226 1.36 12.62 2.97
N ARG A 227 0.98 13.65 3.72
CA ARG A 227 1.72 14.08 4.92
C ARG A 227 1.57 13.07 6.06
N GLN A 228 0.37 12.56 6.28
CA GLN A 228 0.08 11.57 7.31
C GLN A 228 0.82 10.25 7.07
N GLU A 229 0.94 9.83 5.81
CA GLU A 229 1.68 8.64 5.40
C GLU A 229 3.18 8.74 5.72
N VAL A 230 3.78 9.92 5.50
CA VAL A 230 5.17 10.17 5.92
C VAL A 230 5.30 10.13 7.44
N ASP A 231 4.35 10.69 8.19
CA ASP A 231 4.38 10.66 9.65
C ASP A 231 4.25 9.22 10.20
N LEU A 232 3.33 8.42 9.63
CA LEU A 232 3.13 7.01 9.98
C LEU A 232 4.33 6.15 9.61
N SER A 233 4.90 6.30 8.41
CA SER A 233 6.10 5.55 8.01
C SER A 233 7.33 5.89 8.86
N CYS A 234 7.43 7.13 9.38
CA CYS A 234 8.44 7.50 10.37
C CYS A 234 8.15 6.84 11.74
N ARG A 235 6.90 6.95 12.23
CA ARG A 235 6.46 6.39 13.52
C ARG A 235 6.63 4.88 13.58
N TRP A 236 6.34 4.20 12.47
CA TRP A 236 6.45 2.75 12.36
C TRP A 236 7.84 2.28 11.93
N GLU A 237 8.81 3.18 11.73
CA GLU A 237 10.16 2.84 11.28
C GLU A 237 10.15 2.00 9.98
N THR A 238 9.30 2.36 9.02
CA THR A 238 9.19 1.69 7.72
C THR A 238 9.52 2.59 6.54
N LYS A 239 9.81 3.87 6.77
CA LYS A 239 10.22 4.81 5.73
C LYS A 239 11.39 4.27 4.90
N ASN A 240 11.27 4.34 3.57
CA ASN A 240 12.24 3.83 2.60
C ASN A 240 12.42 2.31 2.61
N VAL A 241 11.43 1.54 3.09
CA VAL A 241 11.51 0.07 3.08
C VAL A 241 11.60 -0.52 1.67
N SER A 242 11.18 0.23 0.65
CA SER A 242 11.34 -0.10 -0.77
C SER A 242 12.79 -0.48 -1.15
N ALA A 243 13.80 0.10 -0.48
CA ALA A 243 15.22 -0.18 -0.72
C ALA A 243 15.68 -1.58 -0.26
N VAL A 244 15.00 -2.17 0.73
CA VAL A 244 15.38 -3.47 1.35
C VAL A 244 14.45 -4.60 0.93
N ARG A 245 13.65 -4.36 -0.11
CA ARG A 245 12.74 -5.36 -0.66
C ARG A 245 13.50 -6.51 -1.29
N THR A 246 12.96 -7.71 -1.13
CA THR A 246 13.48 -8.91 -1.77
C THR A 246 13.29 -8.81 -3.28
N LYS A 247 14.34 -9.19 -4.00
CA LYS A 247 14.28 -9.27 -5.47
C LYS A 247 13.31 -10.36 -5.89
N ARG A 248 12.58 -10.10 -6.98
CA ARG A 248 11.71 -11.07 -7.61
C ARG A 248 12.56 -12.15 -8.28
N ARG A 249 12.16 -13.41 -8.13
CA ARG A 249 12.91 -14.55 -8.69
C ARG A 249 12.87 -14.57 -10.22
N GLU A 250 11.76 -14.17 -10.83
CA GLU A 250 11.60 -14.12 -12.29
C GLU A 250 12.39 -12.97 -12.95
N PHE A 251 13.03 -12.10 -12.16
CA PHE A 251 13.82 -11.00 -12.68
C PHE A 251 15.01 -11.50 -13.49
N LYS A 252 15.11 -11.05 -14.73
CA LYS A 252 16.20 -11.39 -15.65
C LYS A 252 17.18 -10.22 -15.78
N PRO A 253 18.34 -10.23 -15.11
CA PRO A 253 19.33 -9.18 -15.29
C PRO A 253 19.96 -9.26 -16.70
N GLU A 254 20.31 -8.11 -17.28
CA GLU A 254 20.99 -8.05 -18.58
C GLU A 254 22.50 -7.83 -18.42
N LYS A 255 22.90 -7.11 -17.36
CA LYS A 255 24.30 -6.84 -17.02
C LYS A 255 24.50 -6.99 -15.53
N GLU A 256 25.64 -7.52 -15.11
CA GLU A 256 26.07 -7.46 -13.72
C GLU A 256 26.94 -6.22 -13.56
N VAL A 257 26.60 -5.38 -12.58
CA VAL A 257 27.32 -4.16 -12.25
C VAL A 257 27.73 -4.26 -10.79
N CYS A 258 29.00 -3.99 -10.50
CA CYS A 258 29.45 -3.81 -9.13
C CYS A 258 29.05 -2.41 -8.66
N ASP A 259 28.26 -2.33 -7.60
CA ASP A 259 27.90 -1.06 -7.00
C ASP A 259 29.15 -0.43 -6.36
N GLN A 260 29.55 0.76 -6.83
CA GLN A 260 30.76 1.44 -6.38
C GLN A 260 30.72 1.79 -4.89
N SER A 261 29.52 1.91 -4.31
CA SER A 261 29.33 2.31 -2.91
C SER A 261 29.34 1.12 -1.95
N THR A 262 28.78 -0.02 -2.36
CA THR A 262 28.63 -1.22 -1.51
C THR A 262 29.62 -2.33 -1.84
N GLY A 263 30.23 -2.31 -3.02
CA GLY A 263 31.07 -3.40 -3.53
C GLY A 263 30.29 -4.67 -3.89
N GLU A 264 28.95 -4.65 -3.81
CA GLU A 264 28.10 -5.78 -4.15
C GLU A 264 27.91 -5.89 -5.66
N VAL A 265 28.08 -7.10 -6.20
CA VAL A 265 27.73 -7.40 -7.59
C VAL A 265 26.21 -7.52 -7.69
N ARG A 266 25.60 -6.62 -8.46
CA ARG A 266 24.15 -6.58 -8.66
C ARG A 266 23.82 -6.75 -10.14
N GLY A 267 22.94 -7.71 -10.44
CA GLY A 267 22.30 -7.80 -11.75
C GLY A 267 21.36 -6.61 -11.97
N VAL A 268 21.57 -5.86 -13.05
CA VAL A 268 20.81 -4.66 -13.40
C VAL A 268 20.14 -4.85 -14.76
N PHE A 269 18.92 -4.32 -14.86
CA PHE A 269 18.20 -4.17 -16.12
C PHE A 269 18.12 -2.68 -16.49
N PRO A 270 18.53 -2.25 -17.70
CA PRO A 270 18.57 -0.84 -18.07
C PRO A 270 17.20 -0.15 -17.96
N ALA A 271 17.14 0.95 -17.20
CA ALA A 271 15.90 1.71 -17.00
C ALA A 271 15.33 2.30 -18.30
N THR A 272 16.19 2.70 -19.24
CA THR A 272 15.76 3.20 -20.56
C THR A 272 15.01 2.16 -21.37
N LYS A 273 15.48 0.91 -21.34
CA LYS A 273 14.81 -0.24 -21.98
C LYS A 273 13.49 -0.56 -21.29
N ARG A 274 13.44 -0.47 -19.95
CA ARG A 274 12.18 -0.61 -19.20
C ARG A 274 11.17 0.46 -19.60
N MET A 275 11.59 1.71 -19.68
CA MET A 275 10.73 2.83 -20.11
C MET A 275 10.18 2.64 -21.53
N GLN A 276 11.02 2.17 -22.47
CA GLN A 276 10.56 1.82 -23.83
C GLN A 276 9.49 0.71 -23.81
N ARG A 277 9.64 -0.31 -22.95
CA ARG A 277 8.64 -1.37 -22.79
C ARG A 277 7.36 -0.86 -22.13
N GLN A 278 7.48 -0.01 -21.12
CA GLN A 278 6.35 0.61 -20.43
C GLN A 278 5.53 1.52 -21.36
N LEU A 279 6.10 2.06 -22.43
CA LEU A 279 5.33 2.82 -23.42
C LEU A 279 4.19 2.00 -24.05
N LEU A 280 4.31 0.67 -24.08
CA LEU A 280 3.26 -0.24 -24.54
C LEU A 280 2.02 -0.24 -23.62
N GLN A 281 2.07 0.39 -22.45
CA GLN A 281 0.91 0.61 -21.59
C GLN A 281 -0.12 1.57 -22.23
N ILE A 282 0.31 2.51 -23.08
CA ILE A 282 -0.58 3.47 -23.74
C ILE A 282 -1.54 2.77 -24.72
N PRO A 283 -1.05 1.98 -25.70
CA PRO A 283 -1.95 1.22 -26.57
C PRO A 283 -2.75 0.16 -25.80
N PHE A 284 -2.23 -0.40 -24.71
CA PHE A 284 -3.03 -1.26 -23.82
C PHE A 284 -4.20 -0.51 -23.19
N ALA A 285 -3.98 0.69 -22.64
CA ALA A 285 -5.03 1.52 -22.06
C ALA A 285 -6.08 1.90 -23.11
N LEU A 286 -5.65 2.24 -24.34
CA LEU A 286 -6.56 2.51 -25.46
C LEU A 286 -7.38 1.27 -25.85
N LEU A 287 -6.74 0.09 -25.92
CA LEU A 287 -7.43 -1.17 -26.19
C LEU A 287 -8.48 -1.47 -25.12
N ALA A 288 -8.15 -1.29 -23.84
CA ALA A 288 -9.08 -1.48 -22.73
C ALA A 288 -10.26 -0.51 -22.82
N ALA A 289 -10.00 0.78 -23.11
CA ALA A 289 -11.02 1.81 -23.29
C ALA A 289 -11.97 1.47 -24.45
N ILE A 290 -11.45 1.01 -25.59
CA ILE A 290 -12.26 0.64 -26.75
C ILE A 290 -13.06 -0.64 -26.47
N ALA A 291 -12.42 -1.70 -25.96
CA ALA A 291 -13.06 -2.99 -25.75
C ALA A 291 -14.18 -2.93 -24.71
N LEU A 292 -13.88 -2.40 -23.52
CA LEU A 292 -14.86 -2.25 -22.45
C LEU A 292 -15.87 -1.14 -22.78
N GLY A 293 -15.40 -0.05 -23.39
CA GLY A 293 -16.27 1.06 -23.76
C GLY A 293 -17.30 0.67 -24.80
N ALA A 294 -16.95 -0.14 -25.79
CA ALA A 294 -17.90 -0.65 -26.77
C ALA A 294 -18.95 -1.57 -26.13
N ILE A 295 -18.56 -2.46 -25.22
CA ILE A 295 -19.49 -3.35 -24.51
C ILE A 295 -20.47 -2.52 -23.68
N ILE A 296 -19.96 -1.59 -22.87
CA ILE A 296 -20.77 -0.75 -21.98
C ILE A 296 -21.70 0.14 -22.81
N ALA A 297 -21.19 0.80 -23.85
CA ALA A 297 -21.99 1.65 -24.73
C ALA A 297 -23.09 0.88 -25.48
N THR A 298 -22.79 -0.34 -25.92
CA THR A 298 -23.79 -1.21 -26.58
C THR A 298 -24.89 -1.61 -25.61
N CYS A 299 -24.54 -2.04 -24.39
CA CYS A 299 -25.54 -2.40 -23.38
C CYS A 299 -26.37 -1.19 -22.98
N PHE A 300 -25.74 -0.03 -22.82
CA PHE A 300 -26.40 1.23 -22.53
C PHE A 300 -27.39 1.65 -23.63
N ALA A 301 -27.02 1.49 -24.90
CA ALA A 301 -27.91 1.72 -26.04
C ALA A 301 -29.13 0.78 -26.02
N ILE A 302 -28.93 -0.51 -25.73
CA ILE A 302 -30.03 -1.49 -25.59
C ILE A 302 -30.93 -1.11 -24.41
N GLU A 303 -30.36 -0.65 -23.29
CA GLU A 303 -31.10 -0.22 -22.11
C GLU A 303 -32.00 0.98 -22.41
N ILE A 304 -31.47 2.04 -23.04
CA ILE A 304 -32.25 3.20 -23.48
C ILE A 304 -33.38 2.74 -24.39
N PHE A 305 -33.07 1.87 -25.34
CA PHE A 305 -34.03 1.38 -26.30
C PHE A 305 -35.22 0.65 -25.63
N ILE A 306 -34.95 -0.27 -24.70
CA ILE A 306 -36.00 -1.03 -24.00
C ILE A 306 -36.79 -0.16 -23.01
N SER A 307 -36.11 0.74 -22.30
CA SER A 307 -36.76 1.59 -21.29
C SER A 307 -37.63 2.68 -21.90
N GLU A 308 -37.12 3.38 -22.92
CA GLU A 308 -37.74 4.60 -23.46
C GLU A 308 -38.59 4.36 -24.71
N LEU A 309 -38.14 3.49 -25.63
CA LEU A 309 -38.79 3.33 -26.96
C LEU A 309 -39.73 2.12 -27.02
N TYR A 310 -39.42 1.04 -26.28
CA TYR A 310 -40.21 -0.18 -26.33
C TYR A 310 -41.47 -0.09 -25.46
N ASN A 311 -42.64 -0.27 -26.09
CA ASN A 311 -43.96 -0.31 -25.44
C ASN A 311 -44.71 -1.64 -25.67
N GLY A 312 -43.99 -2.69 -26.09
CA GLY A 312 -44.57 -4.01 -26.32
C GLY A 312 -44.77 -4.83 -25.04
N PRO A 313 -45.33 -6.06 -25.16
CA PRO A 313 -45.51 -6.96 -24.03
C PRO A 313 -44.16 -7.36 -23.41
N LEU A 314 -44.17 -7.75 -22.14
CA LEU A 314 -42.97 -8.19 -21.38
C LEU A 314 -41.90 -7.12 -21.13
N LYS A 315 -42.18 -5.82 -21.34
CA LYS A 315 -41.26 -4.70 -21.02
C LYS A 315 -40.59 -4.86 -19.65
N THR A 316 -41.35 -5.22 -18.62
CA THR A 316 -40.86 -5.43 -17.24
C THR A 316 -39.74 -6.48 -17.14
N TYR A 317 -39.76 -7.53 -17.97
CA TYR A 317 -38.72 -8.56 -17.98
C TYR A 317 -37.56 -8.19 -18.90
N LEU A 318 -37.85 -7.54 -20.04
CA LEU A 318 -36.83 -7.17 -21.02
C LEU A 318 -35.83 -6.13 -20.48
N ILE A 319 -36.25 -5.28 -19.52
CA ILE A 319 -35.37 -4.28 -18.88
C ILE A 319 -34.14 -4.93 -18.20
N PHE A 320 -34.21 -6.20 -17.82
CA PHE A 320 -33.07 -6.91 -17.21
C PHE A 320 -32.03 -7.42 -18.22
N ILE A 321 -32.34 -7.47 -19.53
CA ILE A 321 -31.41 -8.00 -20.55
C ILE A 321 -30.07 -7.25 -20.57
N PRO A 322 -30.02 -5.90 -20.66
CA PRO A 322 -28.75 -5.16 -20.60
C PRO A 322 -27.95 -5.46 -19.34
N THR A 323 -28.62 -5.54 -18.19
CA THR A 323 -27.97 -5.84 -16.90
C THR A 323 -27.34 -7.22 -16.89
N ILE A 324 -28.02 -8.24 -17.44
CA ILE A 324 -27.48 -9.60 -17.60
C ILE A 324 -26.26 -9.58 -18.52
N LEU A 325 -26.35 -8.89 -19.66
CA LEU A 325 -25.25 -8.78 -20.62
C LEU A 325 -24.03 -8.09 -20.02
N VAL A 326 -24.20 -6.96 -19.33
CA VAL A 326 -23.10 -6.25 -18.65
C VAL A 326 -22.47 -7.13 -17.57
N SER A 327 -23.30 -7.79 -16.76
CA SER A 327 -22.84 -8.63 -15.64
C SER A 327 -22.09 -9.89 -16.12
N ALA A 328 -22.31 -10.35 -17.34
CA ALA A 328 -21.59 -11.48 -17.92
C ALA A 328 -20.37 -11.04 -18.75
N LEU A 329 -20.54 -10.05 -19.63
CA LEU A 329 -19.53 -9.66 -20.61
C LEU A 329 -18.42 -8.81 -20.00
N VAL A 330 -18.74 -7.88 -19.10
CA VAL A 330 -17.72 -6.99 -18.50
C VAL A 330 -16.72 -7.79 -17.66
N PRO A 331 -17.11 -8.66 -16.72
CA PRO A 331 -16.14 -9.45 -15.97
C PRO A 331 -15.29 -10.37 -16.86
N THR A 332 -15.90 -10.96 -17.90
CA THR A 332 -15.18 -11.81 -18.85
C THR A 332 -14.12 -11.02 -19.62
N MET A 333 -14.46 -9.85 -20.13
CA MET A 333 -13.52 -8.98 -20.84
C MET A 333 -12.44 -8.42 -19.91
N SER A 334 -12.81 -8.02 -18.69
CA SER A 334 -11.86 -7.57 -17.66
C SER A 334 -10.87 -8.68 -17.30
N ALA A 335 -11.30 -9.94 -17.18
CA ALA A 335 -10.41 -11.07 -16.92
C ALA A 335 -9.40 -11.30 -18.07
N ILE A 336 -9.85 -11.18 -19.33
CA ILE A 336 -8.98 -11.26 -20.51
C ILE A 336 -7.96 -10.12 -20.49
N LEU A 337 -8.41 -8.88 -20.25
CA LEU A 337 -7.54 -7.71 -20.20
C LEU A 337 -6.54 -7.77 -19.03
N SER A 338 -6.95 -8.27 -17.86
CA SER A 338 -6.07 -8.53 -16.73
C SER A 338 -5.00 -9.57 -17.07
N SER A 339 -5.34 -10.64 -17.79
CA SER A 339 -4.35 -11.62 -18.27
C SER A 339 -3.34 -10.99 -19.24
N ILE A 340 -3.81 -10.11 -20.13
CA ILE A 340 -2.93 -9.34 -21.03
C ILE A 340 -2.05 -8.38 -20.21
N ALA A 341 -2.60 -7.72 -19.19
CA ALA A 341 -1.86 -6.84 -18.30
C ALA A 341 -0.76 -7.59 -17.54
N THR A 342 -1.02 -8.79 -17.01
CA THR A 342 -0.01 -9.64 -16.37
C THR A 342 1.12 -9.99 -17.33
N LYS A 343 0.80 -10.42 -18.56
CA LYS A 343 1.83 -10.73 -19.58
C LYS A 343 2.67 -9.50 -19.96
N LEU A 344 2.04 -8.34 -20.06
CA LEU A 344 2.72 -7.07 -20.29
C LEU A 344 3.63 -6.70 -19.12
N ASN A 345 3.17 -6.91 -17.89
CA ASN A 345 3.93 -6.62 -16.68
C ASN A 345 5.15 -7.54 -16.53
N ASP A 346 5.02 -8.82 -16.88
CA ASP A 346 6.14 -9.76 -16.95
C ASP A 346 7.16 -9.34 -18.02
N TYR A 347 6.69 -8.80 -19.14
CA TYR A 347 7.57 -8.27 -20.20
C TYR A 347 8.39 -7.05 -19.74
N GLU A 348 7.85 -6.20 -18.86
CA GLU A 348 8.54 -5.03 -18.29
C GLU A 348 9.73 -5.40 -17.38
N ASN A 349 9.76 -6.63 -16.85
CA ASN A 349 10.88 -7.18 -16.06
C ASN A 349 11.26 -6.29 -14.85
N HIS A 350 10.35 -6.21 -13.90
CA HIS A 350 10.53 -5.51 -12.62
C HIS A 350 11.43 -6.30 -11.68
N GLU A 351 12.26 -5.58 -10.92
CA GLU A 351 13.29 -6.18 -10.05
C GLU A 351 12.77 -6.65 -8.70
N THR A 352 11.77 -5.98 -8.14
CA THR A 352 11.14 -6.32 -6.84
C THR A 352 9.70 -6.74 -7.05
N SER A 353 9.17 -7.57 -6.12
CA SER A 353 7.74 -7.95 -6.15
C SER A 353 6.85 -6.72 -6.01
N ASP A 354 7.20 -5.82 -5.09
CA ASP A 354 6.46 -4.58 -4.82
C ASP A 354 6.31 -3.74 -6.10
N ALA A 355 7.40 -3.45 -6.83
CA ALA A 355 7.34 -2.68 -8.07
C ALA A 355 6.53 -3.39 -9.17
N TYR A 356 6.59 -4.73 -9.22
CA TYR A 356 5.77 -5.51 -10.12
C TYR A 356 4.28 -5.36 -9.79
N ASP A 357 3.91 -5.51 -8.52
CA ASP A 357 2.53 -5.41 -8.05
C ASP A 357 1.98 -3.99 -8.27
N VAL A 358 2.75 -2.95 -7.92
CA VAL A 358 2.40 -1.54 -8.17
C VAL A 358 2.10 -1.29 -9.65
N ALA A 359 2.96 -1.76 -10.55
CA ALA A 359 2.77 -1.57 -11.99
C ALA A 359 1.58 -2.36 -12.55
N LEU A 360 1.27 -3.52 -11.97
CA LEU A 360 0.07 -4.30 -12.31
C LEU A 360 -1.20 -3.57 -11.86
N THR A 361 -1.21 -3.06 -10.63
CA THR A 361 -2.34 -2.30 -10.08
C THR A 361 -2.66 -1.08 -10.92
N GLN A 362 -1.66 -0.34 -11.42
CA GLN A 362 -1.89 0.80 -12.32
C GLN A 362 -2.57 0.38 -13.64
N LYS A 363 -2.19 -0.76 -14.23
CA LYS A 363 -2.83 -1.29 -15.44
C LYS A 363 -4.28 -1.73 -15.18
N VAL A 364 -4.50 -2.42 -14.06
CA VAL A 364 -5.84 -2.85 -13.63
C VAL A 364 -6.72 -1.65 -13.24
N PHE A 365 -6.14 -0.56 -12.73
CA PHE A 365 -6.86 0.67 -12.43
C PHE A 365 -7.53 1.27 -13.67
N VAL A 366 -6.90 1.21 -14.84
CA VAL A 366 -7.52 1.68 -16.10
C VAL A 366 -8.81 0.91 -16.40
N ILE A 367 -8.78 -0.42 -16.26
CA ILE A 367 -9.95 -1.29 -16.43
C ILE A 367 -11.05 -0.86 -15.45
N ASN A 368 -10.71 -0.72 -14.17
CA ASN A 368 -11.67 -0.35 -13.12
C ASN A 368 -12.27 1.05 -13.31
N PHE A 369 -11.45 2.01 -13.75
CA PHE A 369 -11.90 3.37 -14.05
C PHE A 369 -12.98 3.34 -15.15
N ILE A 370 -12.74 2.58 -16.22
CA ILE A 370 -13.71 2.45 -17.33
C ILE A 370 -14.97 1.75 -16.83
N THR A 371 -14.85 0.60 -16.16
CA THR A 371 -16.04 -0.19 -15.77
C THR A 371 -16.90 0.50 -14.72
N SER A 372 -16.31 1.33 -13.86
CA SER A 372 -17.02 2.01 -12.78
C SER A 372 -17.63 3.35 -13.21
N TYR A 373 -16.87 4.17 -13.96
CA TYR A 373 -17.30 5.54 -14.24
C TYR A 373 -17.90 5.74 -15.64
N LEU A 374 -17.51 4.94 -16.63
CA LEU A 374 -18.00 5.11 -18.00
C LEU A 374 -19.54 5.06 -18.11
N PRO A 375 -20.27 4.19 -17.39
CA PRO A 375 -21.73 4.23 -17.42
C PRO A 375 -22.32 5.59 -17.01
N ILE A 376 -21.74 6.26 -16.01
CA ILE A 376 -22.20 7.59 -15.57
C ILE A 376 -21.74 8.67 -16.57
N PHE A 377 -20.51 8.57 -17.10
CA PHE A 377 -20.03 9.46 -18.15
C PHE A 377 -20.93 9.43 -19.39
N LEU A 378 -21.37 8.24 -19.83
CA LEU A 378 -22.31 8.08 -20.94
C LEU A 378 -23.67 8.74 -20.63
N THR A 379 -24.20 8.54 -19.43
CA THR A 379 -25.46 9.20 -19.04
C THR A 379 -25.30 10.73 -19.04
N ALA A 380 -24.25 11.23 -18.40
CA ALA A 380 -24.09 12.66 -18.15
C ALA A 380 -23.67 13.48 -19.37
N PHE A 381 -22.77 12.94 -20.21
CA PHE A 381 -22.17 13.68 -21.33
C PHE A 381 -22.69 13.26 -22.71
N VAL A 382 -23.37 12.11 -22.81
CA VAL A 382 -23.91 11.61 -24.10
C VAL A 382 -25.43 11.60 -24.08
N TYR A 383 -26.05 10.88 -23.15
CA TYR A 383 -27.50 10.70 -23.12
C TYR A 383 -28.23 12.00 -22.81
N VAL A 384 -28.06 12.60 -21.63
CA VAL A 384 -28.86 13.78 -21.27
C VAL A 384 -28.66 14.97 -22.24
N PRO A 385 -27.43 15.28 -22.72
CA PRO A 385 -27.23 16.41 -23.62
C PRO A 385 -27.61 16.15 -25.08
N PHE A 386 -27.51 14.90 -25.57
CA PHE A 386 -27.59 14.59 -27.01
C PHE A 386 -28.58 13.46 -27.37
N ALA A 387 -29.39 12.97 -26.43
CA ALA A 387 -30.29 11.85 -26.73
C ALA A 387 -31.28 12.14 -27.86
N SER A 388 -31.79 13.38 -27.98
CA SER A 388 -32.68 13.77 -29.09
C SER A 388 -32.04 13.55 -30.47
N LEU A 389 -30.72 13.73 -30.58
CA LEU A 389 -29.95 13.50 -31.79
C LEU A 389 -29.63 12.01 -31.99
N ILE A 390 -29.30 11.29 -30.91
CA ILE A 390 -28.81 9.92 -31.00
C ILE A 390 -29.94 8.91 -31.18
N VAL A 391 -31.07 9.11 -30.49
CA VAL A 391 -32.21 8.17 -30.45
C VAL A 391 -32.80 7.88 -31.83
N PRO A 392 -33.00 8.86 -32.73
CA PRO A 392 -33.47 8.58 -34.10
C PRO A 392 -32.51 7.69 -34.91
N TYR A 393 -31.22 7.68 -34.59
CA TYR A 393 -30.21 6.85 -35.25
C TYR A 393 -29.86 5.57 -34.46
N LEU A 394 -30.45 5.35 -33.29
CA LEU A 394 -30.34 4.09 -32.54
C LEU A 394 -31.22 3.02 -33.20
N ASP A 395 -30.87 2.69 -34.45
CA ASP A 395 -31.50 1.66 -35.28
C ASP A 395 -31.06 0.24 -34.86
N VAL A 396 -30.72 0.06 -33.58
CA VAL A 396 -30.45 -1.23 -32.94
C VAL A 396 -31.64 -2.18 -33.13
N PHE A 397 -32.85 -1.61 -33.32
CA PHE A 397 -34.08 -2.30 -33.69
C PHE A 397 -33.91 -3.18 -34.95
N HIS A 398 -33.26 -2.65 -35.99
CA HIS A 398 -33.14 -3.33 -37.28
C HIS A 398 -32.11 -4.47 -37.26
N LEU A 399 -31.10 -4.37 -36.38
CA LEU A 399 -30.01 -5.33 -36.21
C LEU A 399 -30.31 -6.42 -35.16
N THR A 400 -31.06 -6.12 -34.09
CA THR A 400 -31.21 -7.03 -32.93
C THR A 400 -32.63 -7.56 -32.70
N VAL A 401 -33.69 -6.82 -33.07
CA VAL A 401 -35.08 -7.17 -32.73
C VAL A 401 -35.85 -7.77 -33.91
N ARG A 402 -35.50 -7.37 -35.16
CA ARG A 402 -36.11 -7.89 -36.40
C ARG A 402 -36.06 -9.43 -36.55
N PRO A 403 -35.03 -10.16 -36.06
CA PRO A 403 -35.04 -11.63 -36.11
C PRO A 403 -36.03 -12.30 -35.14
N PHE A 404 -36.47 -11.59 -34.09
CA PHE A 404 -37.20 -12.18 -32.96
C PHE A 404 -38.65 -11.66 -32.80
N VAL A 405 -39.07 -10.65 -33.58
CA VAL A 405 -40.42 -10.07 -33.52
C VAL A 405 -41.11 -10.14 -34.89
N SER A 406 -42.35 -10.66 -34.91
CA SER A 406 -43.14 -10.79 -36.15
C SER A 406 -43.54 -9.42 -36.73
N LYS A 407 -43.58 -9.33 -38.07
CA LYS A 407 -43.78 -8.09 -38.86
C LYS A 407 -45.01 -7.26 -38.47
N GLU A 408 -46.03 -7.87 -37.86
CA GLU A 408 -47.32 -7.22 -37.57
C GLU A 408 -47.34 -6.36 -36.30
N HIS A 409 -46.37 -6.49 -35.39
CA HIS A 409 -46.28 -5.68 -34.17
C HIS A 409 -45.15 -4.64 -34.21
N ALA A 410 -44.44 -4.53 -35.34
CA ALA A 410 -43.25 -3.68 -35.51
C ALA A 410 -43.55 -2.21 -35.86
N ILE A 411 -44.83 -1.82 -35.94
CA ILE A 411 -45.20 -0.41 -36.07
C ILE A 411 -45.19 0.19 -34.67
N LEU A 412 -44.00 0.62 -34.25
CA LEU A 412 -43.83 1.56 -33.15
C LEU A 412 -44.72 2.77 -33.47
N LYS A 413 -45.78 2.98 -32.69
CA LYS A 413 -46.40 4.29 -32.59
C LYS A 413 -45.26 5.27 -32.28
N GLU A 414 -45.13 6.35 -33.05
CA GLU A 414 -44.23 7.47 -32.75
C GLU A 414 -44.55 7.99 -31.34
N SER A 415 -43.90 7.41 -30.33
CA SER A 415 -43.91 7.93 -28.98
C SER A 415 -42.91 9.07 -28.98
N HIS A 416 -43.39 10.29 -28.71
CA HIS A 416 -42.52 11.44 -28.46
C HIS A 416 -41.48 11.05 -27.42
N PHE A 417 -40.21 10.98 -27.83
CA PHE A 417 -39.09 10.70 -26.95
C PHE A 417 -38.90 11.88 -26.01
N GLN A 418 -39.05 11.64 -24.70
CA GLN A 418 -38.79 12.62 -23.66
C GLN A 418 -37.63 12.11 -22.80
N ILE A 419 -36.63 12.95 -22.56
CA ILE A 419 -35.47 12.59 -21.75
C ILE A 419 -35.90 12.51 -20.28
N ASP A 420 -35.54 11.44 -19.60
CA ASP A 420 -35.68 11.36 -18.14
C ASP A 420 -34.51 12.07 -17.45
N PRO A 421 -34.71 13.26 -16.85
CA PRO A 421 -33.66 13.97 -16.13
C PRO A 421 -33.28 13.26 -14.82
N ALA A 422 -34.12 12.36 -14.29
CA ALA A 422 -33.85 11.64 -13.06
C ALA A 422 -32.87 10.46 -13.24
N ARG A 423 -32.64 10.00 -14.48
CA ARG A 423 -31.76 8.86 -14.78
C ARG A 423 -30.36 9.02 -14.19
N LEU A 424 -29.75 10.19 -14.39
CA LEU A 424 -28.40 10.49 -13.89
C LEU A 424 -28.34 10.42 -12.36
N ARG A 425 -29.34 11.01 -11.67
CA ARG A 425 -29.45 10.96 -10.21
C ARG A 425 -29.66 9.53 -9.71
N ASN A 426 -30.56 8.77 -10.34
CA ASN A 426 -30.86 7.39 -9.95
C ASN A 426 -29.64 6.48 -10.09
N GLN A 427 -28.84 6.68 -11.14
CA GLN A 427 -27.59 5.94 -11.34
C GLN A 427 -26.54 6.27 -10.28
N VAL A 428 -26.38 7.54 -9.90
CA VAL A 428 -25.48 7.92 -8.80
C VAL A 428 -25.96 7.32 -7.47
N ILE A 429 -27.26 7.36 -7.18
CA ILE A 429 -27.83 6.72 -5.97
C ILE A 429 -27.56 5.21 -5.97
N TYR A 430 -27.70 4.54 -7.12
CA TYR A 430 -27.39 3.12 -7.24
C TYR A 430 -25.95 2.83 -6.80
N PHE A 431 -24.95 3.51 -7.35
CA PHE A 431 -23.54 3.22 -7.01
C PHE A 431 -23.15 3.62 -5.59
N THR A 432 -23.79 4.65 -5.04
CA THR A 432 -23.40 5.25 -3.75
C THR A 432 -24.17 4.68 -2.56
N VAL A 433 -25.27 3.96 -2.81
CA VAL A 433 -26.11 3.32 -1.78
C VAL A 433 -26.34 1.85 -2.10
N THR A 434 -27.03 1.55 -3.20
CA THR A 434 -27.45 0.17 -3.51
C THR A 434 -26.26 -0.77 -3.74
N ALA A 435 -25.29 -0.34 -4.53
CA ALA A 435 -24.10 -1.11 -4.84
C ALA A 435 -23.21 -1.30 -3.60
N GLN A 436 -23.18 -0.34 -2.66
CA GLN A 436 -22.46 -0.48 -1.39
C GLN A 436 -23.11 -1.56 -0.51
N ILE A 437 -24.44 -1.58 -0.41
CA ILE A 437 -25.17 -2.61 0.35
C ILE A 437 -25.00 -4.00 -0.27
N VAL A 438 -25.10 -4.10 -1.60
CA VAL A 438 -24.89 -5.36 -2.32
C VAL A 438 -23.43 -5.80 -2.22
N GLY A 439 -22.48 -4.86 -2.32
CA GLY A 439 -21.05 -5.08 -2.13
C GLY A 439 -20.76 -5.71 -0.78
N PHE A 440 -21.18 -5.05 0.31
CA PHE A 440 -21.08 -5.57 1.68
C PHE A 440 -21.62 -7.00 1.82
N ALA A 441 -22.78 -7.29 1.22
CA ALA A 441 -23.37 -8.63 1.26
C ALA A 441 -22.55 -9.67 0.47
N MET A 442 -22.05 -9.31 -0.72
CA MET A 442 -21.23 -10.17 -1.56
C MET A 442 -19.84 -10.41 -0.98
N GLU A 443 -19.33 -9.44 -0.22
CA GLU A 443 -18.01 -9.47 0.36
C GLU A 443 -17.98 -10.18 1.71
N THR A 444 -18.97 -10.00 2.58
CA THR A 444 -18.93 -10.59 3.92
C THR A 444 -19.93 -11.73 4.12
N ILE A 445 -21.19 -11.52 3.70
CA ILE A 445 -22.27 -12.46 4.00
C ILE A 445 -22.16 -13.71 3.12
N VAL A 446 -21.97 -13.53 1.81
CA VAL A 446 -21.91 -14.64 0.84
C VAL A 446 -20.73 -15.58 1.12
N PRO A 447 -19.49 -15.10 1.32
CA PRO A 447 -18.37 -15.99 1.61
C PRO A 447 -18.52 -16.70 2.95
N TYR A 448 -19.02 -16.01 3.98
CA TYR A 448 -19.33 -16.61 5.27
C TYR A 448 -20.34 -17.76 5.15
N ILE A 449 -21.45 -17.55 4.43
CA ILE A 449 -22.45 -18.58 4.17
C ILE A 449 -21.86 -19.73 3.35
N LYS A 450 -21.09 -19.42 2.29
CA LYS A 450 -20.42 -20.41 1.44
C LYS A 450 -19.50 -21.31 2.25
N GLN A 451 -18.65 -20.74 3.12
CA GLN A 451 -17.75 -21.48 3.98
C GLN A 451 -18.52 -22.34 4.98
N HIS A 452 -19.54 -21.80 5.63
CA HIS A 452 -20.34 -22.54 6.60
C HIS A 452 -21.12 -23.69 5.94
N ALA A 453 -21.68 -23.48 4.75
CA ALA A 453 -22.37 -24.49 3.97
C ALA A 453 -21.42 -25.60 3.50
N LEU A 454 -20.24 -25.25 2.98
CA LEU A 454 -19.21 -26.22 2.57
C LEU A 454 -18.75 -27.09 3.75
N ARG A 455 -18.51 -26.48 4.92
CA ARG A 455 -18.15 -27.21 6.14
C ARG A 455 -19.24 -28.19 6.58
N LYS A 456 -20.50 -27.77 6.56
CA LYS A 456 -21.64 -28.63 6.93
C LYS A 456 -21.84 -29.76 5.93
N TYR A 457 -21.66 -29.48 4.63
CA TYR A 457 -21.73 -30.48 3.56
C TYR A 457 -20.62 -31.53 3.70
N LYS A 458 -19.36 -31.11 3.95
CA LYS A 458 -18.24 -32.05 4.19
C LYS A 458 -18.49 -32.96 5.39
N LYS A 459 -18.97 -32.41 6.51
CA LYS A 459 -19.35 -33.20 7.70
C LYS A 459 -20.44 -34.22 7.38
N TYR A 460 -21.50 -33.79 6.70
CA TYR A 460 -22.60 -34.66 6.29
C TYR A 460 -22.12 -35.78 5.34
N ASN A 461 -21.26 -35.47 4.37
CA ASN A 461 -20.72 -36.46 3.45
C ASN A 461 -19.81 -37.48 4.15
N LYS A 462 -18.99 -37.02 5.10
CA LYS A 462 -18.14 -37.90 5.93
C LYS A 462 -18.97 -38.82 6.82
N GLU A 463 -20.03 -38.32 7.45
CA GLU A 463 -20.97 -39.14 8.25
C GLU A 463 -21.75 -40.14 7.39
N ARG A 464 -22.14 -39.77 6.17
CA ARG A 464 -22.84 -40.66 5.23
C ARG A 464 -21.92 -41.77 4.72
N ASN A 465 -20.70 -41.43 4.32
CA ASN A 465 -19.72 -42.40 3.83
C ASN A 465 -19.25 -43.33 4.96
N GLY A 466 -19.03 -42.81 6.17
CA GLY A 466 -18.71 -43.64 7.34
C GLY A 466 -19.85 -44.57 7.77
N LYS A 467 -21.12 -44.16 7.60
CA LYS A 467 -22.28 -45.06 7.79
C LYS A 467 -22.43 -46.10 6.69
N ALA A 468 -22.06 -45.78 5.45
CA ALA A 468 -22.08 -46.72 4.34
C ALA A 468 -21.02 -47.83 4.51
N GLU A 469 -19.83 -47.50 5.02
CA GLU A 469 -18.78 -48.48 5.33
C GLU A 469 -19.14 -49.44 6.48
N CYS A 470 -20.00 -49.02 7.42
CA CYS A 470 -20.50 -49.91 8.47
C CYS A 470 -21.69 -50.80 8.04
N SER A 471 -22.25 -50.62 6.83
CA SER A 471 -23.55 -51.20 6.46
C SER A 471 -23.58 -52.03 5.16
N GLY A 472 -22.46 -52.31 4.49
CA GLY A 472 -22.50 -53.06 3.22
C GLY A 472 -21.18 -53.67 2.75
N ASP A 473 -21.19 -55.01 2.67
CA ASP A 473 -20.41 -55.96 1.87
C ASP A 473 -18.89 -55.78 1.60
N LYS A 474 -18.15 -56.80 2.07
CA LYS A 474 -16.79 -57.16 1.67
C LYS A 474 -16.76 -57.52 0.18
N GLU A 475 -16.15 -56.69 -0.66
CA GLU A 475 -15.31 -57.09 -1.79
C GLU A 475 -14.89 -55.86 -2.64
N SER A 476 -13.74 -55.29 -2.33
CA SER A 476 -12.86 -54.59 -3.28
C SER A 476 -11.44 -54.51 -2.69
N PRO A 477 -10.38 -54.62 -3.50
CA PRO A 477 -9.03 -54.85 -2.99
C PRO A 477 -8.41 -53.56 -2.46
N GLU A 478 -7.97 -53.64 -1.20
CA GLU A 478 -6.93 -52.81 -0.54
C GLU A 478 -6.79 -51.35 -1.01
N ARG A 479 -7.67 -50.47 -0.50
CA ARG A 479 -7.23 -49.14 -0.07
C ARG A 479 -7.09 -49.18 1.44
N SER A 480 -5.88 -49.46 1.92
CA SER A 480 -5.51 -49.23 3.32
C SER A 480 -5.48 -47.72 3.57
N VAL A 481 -6.65 -47.12 3.84
CA VAL A 481 -6.73 -45.79 4.42
C VAL A 481 -6.29 -45.94 5.88
N VAL A 482 -4.99 -45.97 6.10
CA VAL A 482 -4.43 -45.69 7.43
C VAL A 482 -4.70 -44.21 7.66
N SER A 483 -5.85 -43.88 8.23
CA SER A 483 -6.07 -42.60 8.89
C SER A 483 -5.03 -42.54 10.00
N TYR A 484 -4.06 -41.62 9.92
CA TYR A 484 -3.23 -41.35 11.09
C TYR A 484 -4.18 -40.75 12.12
N ASP A 485 -4.48 -41.51 13.18
CA ASP A 485 -5.33 -41.01 14.25
C ASP A 485 -4.63 -39.83 14.92
N ASP A 486 -5.26 -38.66 14.80
CA ASP A 486 -4.78 -37.45 15.45
C ASP A 486 -4.77 -37.67 16.98
N PRO A 487 -3.69 -37.25 17.68
CA PRO A 487 -3.66 -37.31 19.14
C PRO A 487 -4.86 -36.58 19.75
N ALA A 488 -5.55 -37.19 20.71
CA ALA A 488 -6.80 -36.68 21.27
C ALA A 488 -6.71 -35.23 21.81
N GLU A 489 -5.52 -34.83 22.27
CA GLU A 489 -5.24 -33.47 22.76
C GLU A 489 -5.16 -32.43 21.64
N GLU A 490 -4.74 -32.81 20.44
CA GLU A 490 -4.48 -31.92 19.29
C GLU A 490 -5.62 -31.92 18.25
N VAL A 491 -6.58 -32.85 18.32
CA VAL A 491 -7.67 -33.01 17.32
C VAL A 491 -8.38 -31.69 17.00
N LYS A 492 -8.72 -30.91 18.02
CA LYS A 492 -9.44 -29.63 17.85
C LYS A 492 -8.56 -28.58 17.14
N PHE A 493 -7.30 -28.49 17.54
CA PHE A 493 -6.31 -27.60 16.93
C PHE A 493 -6.08 -27.95 15.46
N LEU A 494 -5.82 -29.23 15.16
CA LEU A 494 -5.60 -29.71 13.79
C LEU A 494 -6.84 -29.53 12.91
N THR A 495 -8.04 -29.76 13.45
CA THR A 495 -9.29 -29.48 12.74
C THR A 495 -9.42 -28.00 12.39
N ARG A 496 -9.06 -27.09 13.31
CA ARG A 496 -9.04 -25.65 13.04
C ARG A 496 -8.02 -25.31 11.94
N VAL A 497 -6.79 -25.80 12.05
CA VAL A 497 -5.75 -25.51 11.05
C VAL A 497 -6.14 -26.03 9.67
N ARG A 498 -6.70 -27.25 9.55
CA ARG A 498 -7.21 -27.77 8.28
C ARG A 498 -8.29 -26.86 7.68
N ASN A 499 -9.20 -26.34 8.51
CA ASN A 499 -10.20 -25.37 8.04
C ASN A 499 -9.56 -24.03 7.60
N GLU A 500 -8.50 -23.56 8.27
CA GLU A 500 -7.76 -22.36 7.87
C GLU A 500 -6.99 -22.56 6.55
N VAL A 501 -6.43 -23.75 6.30
CA VAL A 501 -5.80 -24.10 5.02
C VAL A 501 -6.79 -23.96 3.86
N GLU A 502 -8.09 -24.14 4.06
CA GLU A 502 -9.07 -24.00 2.97
C GLU A 502 -9.40 -22.53 2.62
N LEU A 503 -9.05 -21.57 3.49
CA LEU A 503 -9.33 -20.15 3.28
C LEU A 503 -8.41 -19.56 2.20
N SER A 504 -8.83 -18.46 1.58
CA SER A 504 -8.01 -17.70 0.61
C SER A 504 -6.97 -16.81 1.29
N GLU A 505 -5.99 -16.36 0.53
CA GLU A 505 -5.02 -15.34 0.96
C GLU A 505 -5.66 -13.94 0.85
N TYR A 506 -5.37 -13.08 1.82
CA TYR A 506 -5.89 -11.72 1.86
C TYR A 506 -4.98 -10.77 1.08
N ASP A 507 -5.57 -10.02 0.14
CA ASP A 507 -4.89 -8.96 -0.62
C ASP A 507 -5.44 -7.57 -0.23
N VAL A 508 -4.57 -6.73 0.34
CA VAL A 508 -4.90 -5.35 0.74
C VAL A 508 -5.24 -4.47 -0.47
N THR A 509 -4.71 -4.81 -1.65
CA THR A 509 -4.91 -4.06 -2.89
C THR A 509 -6.37 -4.02 -3.30
N ASP A 510 -7.11 -5.09 -3.03
CA ASP A 510 -8.53 -5.21 -3.38
C ASP A 510 -9.42 -4.29 -2.57
N ASP A 511 -9.14 -4.13 -1.28
CA ASP A 511 -9.87 -3.24 -0.37
C ASP A 511 -9.51 -1.76 -0.63
N LEU A 512 -8.22 -1.47 -0.87
CA LEU A 512 -7.77 -0.13 -1.26
C LEU A 512 -8.40 0.32 -2.59
N ARG A 513 -8.58 -0.62 -3.53
CA ARG A 513 -9.26 -0.37 -4.80
C ARG A 513 -10.70 0.07 -4.58
N GLU A 514 -11.43 -0.60 -3.70
CA GLU A 514 -12.82 -0.24 -3.40
C GLU A 514 -12.93 1.17 -2.84
N MET A 515 -12.10 1.50 -1.85
CA MET A 515 -12.09 2.83 -1.25
C MET A 515 -11.65 3.93 -2.23
N CYS A 516 -10.70 3.63 -3.12
CA CYS A 516 -10.28 4.55 -4.18
C CYS A 516 -11.40 4.81 -5.19
N ILE A 517 -12.14 3.77 -5.59
CA ILE A 517 -13.29 3.92 -6.50
C ILE A 517 -14.41 4.72 -5.84
N GLN A 518 -14.68 4.46 -4.56
CA GLN A 518 -15.63 5.22 -3.75
C GLN A 518 -15.27 6.72 -3.72
N PHE A 519 -14.00 7.05 -3.47
CA PHE A 519 -13.51 8.42 -3.53
C PHE A 519 -13.71 9.07 -4.91
N GLY A 520 -13.57 8.32 -6.00
CA GLY A 520 -13.83 8.83 -7.35
C GLY A 520 -15.27 9.24 -7.57
N TYR A 521 -16.26 8.49 -7.06
CA TYR A 521 -17.67 8.92 -7.13
C TYR A 521 -17.90 10.24 -6.39
N LEU A 522 -17.25 10.43 -5.24
CA LEU A 522 -17.30 11.67 -4.47
C LEU A 522 -16.62 12.84 -5.22
N ALA A 523 -15.49 12.61 -5.89
CA ALA A 523 -14.74 13.65 -6.59
C ALA A 523 -15.37 14.04 -7.95
N LEU A 524 -15.93 13.07 -8.69
CA LEU A 524 -16.39 13.23 -10.07
C LEU A 524 -17.87 13.58 -10.16
N PHE A 525 -18.71 12.96 -9.33
CA PHE A 525 -20.16 12.89 -9.57
C PHE A 525 -21.01 13.40 -8.40
N SER A 526 -20.40 13.76 -7.27
CA SER A 526 -21.12 14.27 -6.10
C SER A 526 -21.98 15.53 -6.36
N PRO A 527 -21.66 16.45 -7.30
CA PRO A 527 -22.55 17.57 -7.61
C PRO A 527 -23.96 17.17 -8.06
N ILE A 528 -24.13 15.97 -8.63
CA ILE A 528 -25.43 15.43 -9.06
C ILE A 528 -26.32 15.17 -7.85
N TRP A 529 -25.73 14.63 -6.77
CA TRP A 529 -26.44 14.29 -5.55
C TRP A 529 -25.57 14.60 -4.32
N PRO A 530 -25.69 15.81 -3.73
CA PRO A 530 -24.81 16.24 -2.63
C PRO A 530 -24.87 15.40 -1.33
N LEU A 531 -25.72 14.36 -1.26
CA LEU A 531 -25.78 13.39 -0.16
C LEU A 531 -24.81 12.21 -0.31
N VAL A 532 -24.09 12.08 -1.44
CA VAL A 532 -23.05 11.04 -1.62
C VAL A 532 -22.05 10.96 -0.45
N PRO A 533 -21.50 12.07 0.08
CA PRO A 533 -20.55 11.96 1.19
C PRO A 533 -21.20 11.43 2.48
N LEU A 534 -22.52 11.65 2.67
CA LEU A 534 -23.25 11.10 3.81
C LEU A 534 -23.45 9.59 3.67
N SER A 535 -23.74 9.08 2.46
CA SER A 535 -23.84 7.63 2.25
C SER A 535 -22.50 6.93 2.47
N PHE A 536 -21.40 7.51 1.97
CA PHE A 536 -20.05 6.99 2.20
C PHE A 536 -19.58 7.11 3.65
N PHE A 537 -20.02 8.14 4.38
CA PHE A 537 -19.75 8.21 5.82
C PHE A 537 -20.37 7.02 6.56
N VAL A 538 -21.64 6.69 6.27
CA VAL A 538 -22.29 5.52 6.87
C VAL A 538 -21.63 4.22 6.40
N ASN A 539 -21.32 4.11 5.11
CA ASN A 539 -20.64 2.94 4.57
C ASN A 539 -19.31 2.71 5.27
N ASN A 540 -18.44 3.71 5.34
CA ASN A 540 -17.07 3.56 5.86
C ASN A 540 -17.04 3.28 7.37
N TRP A 541 -18.11 3.62 8.10
CA TRP A 541 -18.27 3.17 9.48
C TRP A 541 -18.47 1.65 9.57
N VAL A 542 -19.32 1.09 8.70
CA VAL A 542 -19.55 -0.36 8.57
C VAL A 542 -18.30 -1.05 8.00
N GLU A 543 -17.75 -0.49 6.92
CA GLU A 543 -16.60 -0.98 6.16
C GLU A 543 -15.41 -1.31 7.06
N LEU A 544 -15.06 -0.36 7.93
CA LEU A 544 -13.93 -0.49 8.83
C LEU A 544 -14.08 -1.71 9.78
N ARG A 545 -15.31 -2.14 10.07
CA ARG A 545 -15.57 -3.34 10.89
C ARG A 545 -15.74 -4.58 10.02
N SER A 546 -16.39 -4.46 8.86
CA SER A 546 -16.62 -5.58 7.95
C SER A 546 -15.30 -6.12 7.40
N ASP A 547 -14.35 -5.25 7.05
CA ASP A 547 -13.03 -5.65 6.60
C ASP A 547 -12.21 -6.33 7.68
N PHE A 548 -12.29 -5.82 8.91
CA PHE A 548 -11.62 -6.46 10.02
C PHE A 548 -12.20 -7.86 10.31
N PHE A 549 -13.53 -7.98 10.24
CA PHE A 549 -14.21 -9.28 10.35
C PHE A 549 -13.80 -10.24 9.24
N LYS A 550 -13.74 -9.75 8.00
CA LYS A 550 -13.32 -10.48 6.79
C LYS A 550 -11.91 -11.04 6.95
N ILE A 551 -10.93 -10.24 7.39
CA ILE A 551 -9.55 -10.71 7.66
C ILE A 551 -9.53 -11.82 8.72
N CYS A 552 -10.36 -11.71 9.77
CA CYS A 552 -10.35 -12.64 10.89
C CYS A 552 -11.05 -13.98 10.60
N MET A 553 -12.10 -13.97 9.77
CA MET A 553 -13.01 -15.12 9.61
C MET A 553 -13.03 -15.72 8.21
N GLU A 554 -12.74 -14.93 7.17
CA GLU A 554 -12.86 -15.35 5.78
C GLU A 554 -11.52 -15.72 5.15
N PHE A 555 -10.45 -15.01 5.51
CA PHE A 555 -9.13 -15.19 4.94
C PHE A 555 -8.15 -15.86 5.91
N ARG A 556 -7.11 -16.49 5.35
CA ARG A 556 -5.92 -16.83 6.13
C ARG A 556 -5.26 -15.55 6.63
N ARG A 557 -4.59 -15.65 7.77
CA ARG A 557 -3.82 -14.51 8.29
C ARG A 557 -2.76 -14.10 7.26
N PRO A 558 -2.73 -12.83 6.82
CA PRO A 558 -1.72 -12.37 5.88
C PRO A 558 -0.33 -12.41 6.52
N VAL A 559 0.68 -12.67 5.69
CA VAL A 559 2.09 -12.55 6.10
C VAL A 559 2.37 -11.07 6.41
N PRO A 560 2.99 -10.74 7.56
CA PRO A 560 3.28 -9.35 7.89
C PRO A 560 4.27 -8.71 6.93
N LEU A 561 3.75 -7.90 6.01
CA LEU A 561 4.50 -7.13 5.05
C LEU A 561 4.63 -5.69 5.51
N ARG A 562 5.85 -5.14 5.41
CA ARG A 562 6.10 -3.72 5.59
C ARG A 562 5.65 -2.96 4.34
N THR A 563 5.29 -1.71 4.49
CA THR A 563 5.22 -0.72 3.42
C THR A 563 5.46 0.65 4.03
N ASP A 564 5.82 1.63 3.23
CA ASP A 564 5.88 3.04 3.63
C ASP A 564 4.72 3.87 3.04
N THR A 565 3.93 3.26 2.14
CA THR A 565 2.83 3.91 1.42
C THR A 565 1.64 2.98 1.20
N ILE A 566 0.47 3.54 0.93
CA ILE A 566 -0.66 2.77 0.32
C ILE A 566 -0.37 2.39 -1.14
N GLY A 567 0.76 2.83 -1.71
CA GLY A 567 1.25 2.40 -3.01
C GLY A 567 0.64 3.23 -4.15
N PRO A 568 0.30 2.60 -5.29
CA PRO A 568 -0.16 3.30 -6.49
C PRO A 568 -1.47 4.05 -6.28
N TRP A 569 -2.24 3.67 -5.27
CA TRP A 569 -3.53 4.26 -4.94
C TRP A 569 -3.43 5.74 -4.58
N LEU A 570 -2.29 6.18 -4.01
CA LEU A 570 -2.06 7.58 -3.70
C LEU A 570 -2.04 8.46 -4.95
N ASP A 571 -1.39 7.98 -6.01
CA ASP A 571 -1.35 8.65 -7.30
C ASP A 571 -2.72 8.61 -7.98
N SER A 572 -3.44 7.48 -7.88
CA SER A 572 -4.80 7.34 -8.37
C SER A 572 -5.79 8.29 -7.70
N LEU A 573 -5.71 8.50 -6.37
CA LEU A 573 -6.53 9.49 -5.65
C LEU A 573 -6.25 10.91 -6.15
N GLY A 574 -4.97 11.24 -6.38
CA GLY A 574 -4.56 12.51 -6.97
C GLY A 574 -5.12 12.71 -8.38
N PHE A 575 -5.06 11.66 -9.22
CA PHE A 575 -5.64 11.66 -10.56
C PHE A 575 -7.17 11.84 -10.54
N LEU A 576 -7.89 11.08 -9.70
CA LEU A 576 -9.34 11.19 -9.56
C LEU A 576 -9.76 12.58 -9.06
N SER A 577 -9.00 13.17 -8.14
CA SER A 577 -9.25 14.53 -7.67
C SER A 577 -9.07 15.57 -8.80
N TRP A 578 -8.06 15.41 -9.65
CA TRP A 578 -7.85 16.29 -10.81
C TRP A 578 -8.96 16.14 -11.86
N VAL A 579 -9.27 14.93 -12.29
CA VAL A 579 -10.39 14.66 -13.23
C VAL A 579 -11.73 15.09 -12.62
N GLY A 580 -11.87 15.01 -11.30
CA GLY A 580 -12.99 15.53 -10.51
C GLY A 580 -13.24 17.02 -10.72
N SER A 581 -12.17 17.84 -10.75
CA SER A 581 -12.28 19.28 -10.98
C SER A 581 -12.79 19.64 -12.38
N ILE A 582 -12.46 18.81 -13.37
CA ILE A 582 -12.89 18.97 -14.77
C ILE A 582 -14.35 18.51 -14.90
N THR A 583 -14.62 17.28 -14.47
CA THR A 583 -15.93 16.62 -14.59
C THR A 583 -16.99 17.39 -13.83
N SER A 584 -16.74 17.71 -12.56
CA SER A 584 -17.71 18.41 -11.70
C SER A 584 -18.07 19.80 -12.24
N ALA A 585 -17.09 20.55 -12.76
CA ALA A 585 -17.34 21.86 -13.33
C ALA A 585 -18.15 21.78 -14.65
N ALA A 586 -17.83 20.80 -15.50
CA ALA A 586 -18.58 20.54 -16.71
C ALA A 586 -20.04 20.15 -16.40
N LEU A 587 -20.27 19.29 -15.41
CA LEU A 587 -21.60 18.93 -14.94
C LEU A 587 -22.37 20.15 -14.42
N VAL A 588 -21.76 20.98 -13.57
CA VAL A 588 -22.45 22.17 -13.07
C VAL A 588 -22.83 23.11 -14.21
N TYR A 589 -21.95 23.36 -15.18
CA TYR A 589 -22.29 24.21 -16.33
C TYR A 589 -23.45 23.65 -17.16
N MET A 590 -23.42 22.35 -17.46
CA MET A 590 -24.42 21.70 -18.31
C MET A 590 -25.80 21.56 -17.63
N PHE A 591 -25.84 21.51 -16.29
CA PHE A 591 -27.07 21.17 -15.55
C PHE A 591 -27.58 22.27 -14.59
N SER A 592 -26.83 23.35 -14.35
CA SER A 592 -27.23 24.43 -13.42
C SER A 592 -28.40 25.30 -13.90
N GLY A 593 -28.68 25.34 -15.21
CA GLY A 593 -29.66 26.26 -15.80
C GLY A 593 -31.13 25.93 -15.54
N ASN A 594 -31.47 24.67 -15.21
CA ASN A 594 -32.85 24.22 -14.98
C ASN A 594 -32.86 23.00 -14.05
N ALA A 595 -32.75 23.22 -12.74
CA ALA A 595 -32.70 22.16 -11.71
C ALA A 595 -33.90 21.19 -11.70
N GLN A 596 -35.00 21.49 -12.40
CA GLN A 596 -36.19 20.64 -12.51
C GLN A 596 -36.33 19.88 -13.83
N HIS A 597 -35.66 20.28 -14.93
CA HIS A 597 -35.86 19.68 -16.25
C HIS A 597 -34.56 19.29 -16.99
N GLY A 598 -33.37 19.64 -16.47
CA GLY A 598 -32.12 19.46 -17.21
C GLY A 598 -32.11 20.28 -18.51
N PRO A 599 -31.08 20.18 -19.37
CA PRO A 599 -31.23 20.60 -20.76
C PRO A 599 -32.34 19.74 -21.38
N ASN A 600 -33.22 20.32 -22.21
CA ASN A 600 -34.31 19.60 -22.91
C ASN A 600 -33.80 18.58 -23.97
N GLY A 601 -32.52 18.19 -23.88
CA GLY A 601 -31.83 17.39 -24.89
C GLY A 601 -31.50 18.15 -26.16
N GLU A 602 -31.72 19.46 -26.21
CA GLU A 602 -31.36 20.27 -27.36
C GLU A 602 -29.92 20.79 -27.19
N PRO A 603 -28.99 20.44 -28.11
CA PRO A 603 -27.60 20.88 -28.03
C PRO A 603 -27.40 22.41 -28.10
N THR A 604 -28.45 23.14 -28.49
CA THR A 604 -28.47 24.59 -28.69
C THR A 604 -28.27 25.39 -27.39
N ASP A 605 -28.63 24.81 -26.24
CA ASP A 605 -28.45 25.45 -24.93
C ASP A 605 -26.98 25.41 -24.46
N ILE A 606 -26.18 24.47 -24.97
CA ILE A 606 -24.79 24.26 -24.52
C ILE A 606 -23.82 24.96 -25.46
N LYS A 607 -23.39 26.17 -25.07
CA LYS A 607 -22.32 26.88 -25.79
C LYS A 607 -20.97 26.20 -25.53
N GLY A 608 -20.41 25.54 -26.55
CA GLY A 608 -19.14 24.80 -26.43
C GLY A 608 -17.96 25.63 -25.93
N TRP A 609 -17.83 26.89 -26.37
CA TRP A 609 -16.77 27.78 -25.89
C TRP A 609 -16.88 28.07 -24.38
N ALA A 610 -18.10 28.20 -23.85
CA ALA A 610 -18.32 28.48 -22.43
C ALA A 610 -18.11 27.23 -21.56
N LEU A 611 -18.43 26.04 -22.08
CA LEU A 611 -18.06 24.77 -21.46
C LEU A 611 -16.54 24.64 -21.33
N LEU A 612 -15.80 24.84 -22.43
CA LEU A 612 -14.34 24.76 -22.44
C LEU A 612 -13.70 25.83 -21.54
N LEU A 613 -14.26 27.04 -21.51
CA LEU A 613 -13.79 28.12 -20.64
C LEU A 613 -14.01 27.79 -19.16
N THR A 614 -15.16 27.20 -18.81
CA THR A 614 -15.46 26.75 -17.44
C THR A 614 -14.48 25.66 -17.00
N ILE A 615 -14.22 24.68 -17.86
CA ILE A 615 -13.23 23.61 -17.60
C ILE A 615 -11.84 24.23 -17.41
N PHE A 616 -11.42 25.11 -18.31
CA PHE A 616 -10.11 25.77 -18.25
C PHE A 616 -9.91 26.49 -16.92
N PHE A 617 -10.86 27.33 -16.51
CA PHE A 617 -10.75 28.06 -15.24
C PHE A 617 -10.82 27.14 -14.02
N SER A 618 -11.72 26.15 -14.02
CA SER A 618 -11.83 25.19 -12.91
C SER A 618 -10.53 24.42 -12.71
N GLU A 619 -9.96 23.90 -13.80
CA GLU A 619 -8.71 23.13 -13.76
C GLU A 619 -7.53 23.99 -13.31
N HIS A 620 -7.36 25.19 -13.86
CA HIS A 620 -6.25 26.07 -13.48
C HIS A 620 -6.37 26.51 -12.02
N LEU A 621 -7.59 26.82 -11.57
CA LEU A 621 -7.83 27.12 -10.16
C LEU A 621 -7.50 25.92 -9.27
N TYR A 622 -7.89 24.71 -9.66
CA TYR A 622 -7.53 23.47 -8.96
C TYR A 622 -6.00 23.33 -8.83
N LEU A 623 -5.25 23.52 -9.91
CA LEU A 623 -3.79 23.40 -9.91
C LEU A 623 -3.12 24.46 -9.01
N ILE A 624 -3.59 25.71 -9.07
CA ILE A 624 -3.08 26.80 -8.21
C ILE A 624 -3.37 26.52 -6.74
N VAL A 625 -4.60 26.13 -6.41
CA VAL A 625 -5.00 25.80 -5.03
C VAL A 625 -4.22 24.59 -4.52
N ARG A 626 -4.05 23.55 -5.33
CA ARG A 626 -3.25 22.37 -4.96
C ARG A 626 -1.80 22.75 -4.68
N TYR A 627 -1.20 23.61 -5.52
CA TYR A 627 0.15 24.12 -5.27
C TYR A 627 0.22 24.91 -3.96
N ALA A 628 -0.75 25.80 -3.71
CA ALA A 628 -0.81 26.60 -2.48
C ALA A 628 -0.98 25.73 -1.22
N VAL A 629 -1.90 24.75 -1.24
CA VAL A 629 -2.12 23.81 -0.15
C VAL A 629 -0.86 22.99 0.12
N ARG A 630 -0.22 22.46 -0.94
CA ARG A 630 1.03 21.69 -0.81
C ARG A 630 2.15 22.55 -0.21
N ALA A 631 2.32 23.78 -0.69
CA ALA A 631 3.32 24.71 -0.15
C ALA A 631 3.04 25.09 1.31
N ALA A 632 1.77 25.29 1.68
CA ALA A 632 1.37 25.57 3.05
C ALA A 632 1.62 24.37 3.98
N MET A 633 1.25 23.16 3.55
CA MET A 633 1.47 21.94 4.33
C MET A 633 2.96 21.59 4.45
N ALA A 634 3.78 21.86 3.44
CA ALA A 634 5.23 21.64 3.49
C ALA A 634 5.94 22.48 4.56
N ARG A 635 5.38 23.64 4.96
CA ARG A 635 5.91 24.45 6.07
C ARG A 635 5.66 23.82 7.44
N LEU A 636 4.70 22.91 7.54
CA LEU A 636 4.33 22.24 8.77
C LEU A 636 4.95 20.83 8.76
N GLU A 637 6.17 20.69 9.25
CA GLU A 637 6.82 19.39 9.37
C GLU A 637 6.06 18.49 10.37
N PRO A 638 5.76 17.22 10.04
CA PRO A 638 5.16 16.27 11.00
C PRO A 638 6.07 16.00 12.20
N PRO A 639 5.51 15.72 13.39
CA PRO A 639 6.29 15.52 14.61
C PRO A 639 7.23 14.32 14.53
N ASN A 640 6.80 13.19 13.94
CA ASN A 640 7.62 11.98 13.87
C ASN A 640 8.75 12.11 12.85
N SER A 641 8.53 12.85 11.76
CA SER A 641 9.61 13.17 10.81
C SER A 641 10.68 14.06 11.45
N ARG A 642 10.27 15.02 12.28
CA ARG A 642 11.22 15.83 13.07
C ARG A 642 12.01 14.97 14.06
N LYS A 643 11.36 14.00 14.70
CA LYS A 643 12.01 13.03 15.61
C LYS A 643 13.07 12.21 14.87
N GLU A 644 12.72 11.67 13.71
CA GLU A 644 13.65 10.93 12.82
C GLU A 644 14.90 11.75 12.48
N ARG A 645 14.71 13.03 12.09
CA ARG A 645 15.83 13.94 11.81
C ARG A 645 16.70 14.17 13.06
N GLY A 646 16.07 14.32 14.23
CA GLY A 646 16.76 14.43 15.51
C GLY A 646 17.60 13.20 15.85
N GLU A 647 17.05 12.01 15.66
CA GLU A 647 17.77 10.74 15.89
C GLU A 647 18.98 10.60 14.96
N ARG A 648 18.82 10.93 13.67
CA ARG A 648 19.93 10.94 12.70
C ARG A 648 21.03 11.92 13.10
N TYR A 649 20.67 13.11 13.58
CA TYR A 649 21.63 14.09 14.09
C TYR A 649 22.36 13.56 15.33
N LEU A 650 21.64 12.99 16.30
CA LEU A 650 22.22 12.42 17.52
C LEU A 650 23.15 11.23 17.23
N MET A 651 22.83 10.41 16.23
CA MET A 651 23.71 9.33 15.78
C MET A 651 25.04 9.88 15.26
N ARG A 652 25.00 10.89 14.37
CA ARG A 652 26.20 11.54 13.84
C ARG A 652 27.01 12.25 14.92
N LYS A 653 26.33 12.88 15.87
CA LYS A 653 26.95 13.51 17.03
C LYS A 653 27.69 12.50 17.91
N ARG A 654 27.06 11.37 18.25
CA ARG A 654 27.70 10.29 19.03
C ARG A 654 28.94 9.72 18.33
N TYR A 655 28.85 9.53 17.01
CA TYR A 655 30.00 9.10 16.22
C TYR A 655 31.15 10.12 16.28
N LEU A 656 30.85 11.41 16.08
CA LEU A 656 31.83 12.49 16.19
C LEU A 656 32.48 12.55 17.58
N GLU A 657 31.69 12.47 18.65
CA GLU A 657 32.20 12.46 20.03
C GLU A 657 33.12 11.25 20.26
N SER A 658 32.77 10.06 19.74
CA SER A 658 33.63 8.88 19.87
C SER A 658 34.97 9.01 19.13
N THR A 659 34.98 9.70 17.98
CA THR A 659 36.20 9.96 17.21
C THR A 659 37.07 11.01 17.92
N LEU A 660 36.46 12.11 18.38
CA LEU A 660 37.18 13.14 19.14
C LEU A 660 37.75 12.60 20.45
N HIS A 661 37.03 11.72 21.14
CA HIS A 661 37.55 11.08 22.35
C HIS A 661 38.76 10.19 22.07
N ALA A 662 38.73 9.44 20.95
CA ALA A 662 39.89 8.66 20.51
C ALA A 662 41.09 9.57 20.18
N GLU A 663 40.86 10.68 19.46
CA GLU A 663 41.90 11.69 19.17
C GLU A 663 42.47 12.29 20.46
N THR A 664 41.63 12.68 21.43
CA THR A 664 42.11 13.22 22.71
C THR A 664 42.83 12.22 23.60
N ASP A 665 42.60 10.92 23.42
CA ASP A 665 43.34 9.89 24.15
C ASP A 665 44.68 9.59 23.47
N ASP A 666 44.77 9.72 22.14
CA ASP A 666 46.04 9.70 21.40
C ASP A 666 46.88 10.97 21.70
N ASP A 667 46.27 12.16 21.72
CA ASP A 667 46.93 13.44 22.07
C ASP A 667 47.32 13.54 23.56
N LYS A 668 46.85 12.63 24.43
CA LYS A 668 47.33 12.57 25.83
C LYS A 668 48.66 11.83 25.97
N ASP A 669 49.04 11.00 25.00
CA ASP A 669 50.35 10.33 24.96
C ASP A 669 51.42 11.28 24.41
N ASP A 670 51.02 12.21 23.54
CA ASP A 670 51.81 13.37 23.10
C ASP A 670 51.37 14.61 23.91
N GLY A 671 51.81 14.73 25.16
CA GLY A 671 51.37 15.75 26.14
C GLY A 671 51.53 17.24 25.74
N GLU A 672 50.80 17.69 24.74
CA GLU A 672 50.65 19.09 24.30
C GLU A 672 49.24 19.59 24.68
N GLU A 673 48.94 19.62 25.99
CA GLU A 673 48.15 20.76 26.44
C GLU A 673 48.99 22.01 26.09
N ILE A 674 48.46 22.89 25.24
CA ILE A 674 49.04 24.22 24.96
C ILE A 674 48.93 25.03 26.27
N SER A 675 49.76 24.67 27.23
CA SER A 675 50.06 25.45 28.40
C SER A 675 50.87 26.63 27.88
N ILE A 676 50.31 27.83 27.98
CA ILE A 676 51.05 29.06 27.72
C ILE A 676 52.22 29.03 28.71
N PRO A 677 53.49 28.89 28.26
CA PRO A 677 54.60 28.81 29.21
C PRO A 677 54.60 30.07 30.05
N GLU A 678 54.46 29.92 31.38
CA GLU A 678 54.70 31.02 32.30
C GLU A 678 56.12 31.55 32.03
N SER A 679 56.21 32.87 31.85
CA SER A 679 57.41 33.58 31.37
C SER A 679 58.71 33.01 31.93
N SER A 680 59.49 32.31 31.10
CA SER A 680 60.87 32.00 31.44
C SER A 680 61.65 33.31 31.51
N GLU A 681 62.23 33.62 32.67
CA GLU A 681 63.18 34.72 32.77
C GLU A 681 64.37 34.42 31.85
N ILE A 682 64.69 35.35 30.94
CA ILE A 682 65.85 35.25 30.05
C ILE A 682 67.10 35.15 30.93
N SER A 683 67.63 33.95 31.09
CA SER A 683 68.84 33.69 31.85
C SER A 683 70.01 33.52 30.88
N ARG A 684 71.23 33.72 31.36
CA ARG A 684 72.43 33.46 30.54
C ARG A 684 72.46 32.01 30.02
N ALA A 685 71.93 31.07 30.79
CA ALA A 685 71.86 29.68 30.40
C ALA A 685 70.90 29.44 29.22
N SER A 686 69.74 30.11 29.18
CA SER A 686 68.80 29.96 28.05
C SER A 686 69.39 30.52 26.75
N LEU A 687 70.08 31.66 26.81
CA LEU A 687 70.77 32.24 25.65
C LEU A 687 71.97 31.39 25.18
N GLU A 688 72.67 30.73 26.11
CA GLU A 688 73.77 29.82 25.78
C GLU A 688 73.27 28.51 25.16
N ASP A 689 72.09 28.03 25.56
CA ASP A 689 71.44 26.86 24.97
C ASP A 689 70.85 27.17 23.59
N ASP A 690 70.20 28.32 23.40
CA ASP A 690 69.76 28.80 22.08
C ASP A 690 70.93 28.96 21.11
N ALA A 691 72.05 29.52 21.59
CA ALA A 691 73.27 29.64 20.79
C ALA A 691 73.88 28.27 20.44
N ARG A 692 73.80 27.29 21.36
CA ARG A 692 74.19 25.90 21.09
C ARG A 692 73.30 25.29 20.01
N HIS A 693 71.99 25.42 20.12
CA HIS A 693 71.04 24.90 19.13
C HIS A 693 71.22 25.55 17.75
N ALA A 694 71.42 26.87 17.69
CA ALA A 694 71.67 27.60 16.45
C ALA A 694 73.01 27.20 15.78
N SER A 695 73.97 26.69 16.55
CA SER A 695 75.28 26.24 16.03
C SER A 695 75.28 24.80 15.48
N LEU A 696 74.32 23.98 15.90
CA LEU A 696 74.26 22.55 15.54
C LEU A 696 73.59 22.28 14.19
N HIS A 697 72.85 23.24 13.64
CA HIS A 697 72.16 23.09 12.35
C HIS A 697 72.43 24.29 11.43
N SER A 698 72.57 24.06 10.12
CA SER A 698 72.43 25.13 9.11
C SER A 698 70.96 25.54 9.05
N VAL A 699 70.50 26.27 10.05
CA VAL A 699 69.10 26.64 10.22
C VAL A 699 68.66 27.51 9.04
N ASP A 700 67.61 27.07 8.33
CA ASP A 700 66.94 27.82 7.26
C ASP A 700 66.57 29.23 7.76
N PRO A 701 66.59 30.29 6.92
CA PRO A 701 66.26 31.63 7.40
C PRO A 701 64.87 31.72 8.03
N ALA A 702 63.93 30.85 7.62
CA ALA A 702 62.60 30.76 8.23
C ALA A 702 62.66 30.30 9.69
N ASP A 703 63.38 29.21 9.97
CA ASP A 703 63.51 28.66 11.31
C ASP A 703 64.26 29.64 12.24
N ARG A 704 65.30 30.32 11.74
CA ARG A 704 65.99 31.37 12.52
C ARG A 704 65.07 32.53 12.88
N PHE A 705 64.20 32.93 11.94
CA PHE A 705 63.24 34.01 12.17
C PHE A 705 62.28 33.66 13.33
N TRP A 706 61.76 32.43 13.37
CA TRP A 706 60.85 31.97 14.42
C TRP A 706 61.55 31.68 15.77
N MET A 707 62.84 31.35 15.77
CA MET A 707 63.62 31.17 17.00
C MET A 707 63.97 32.49 17.72
N HIS A 708 63.86 33.65 17.06
CA HIS A 708 64.21 34.94 17.69
C HIS A 708 63.25 35.35 18.82
N GLN A 709 62.02 34.86 18.81
CA GLN A 709 60.98 35.19 19.78
C GLN A 709 60.10 33.96 19.99
N GLN A 710 60.52 33.05 20.88
CA GLN A 710 59.80 31.78 21.07
C GLN A 710 58.54 31.96 21.90
N GLY A 711 58.50 32.98 22.77
CA GLY A 711 57.35 33.28 23.63
C GLY A 711 56.64 34.59 23.29
N TRP A 712 55.31 34.62 23.52
CA TRP A 712 54.51 35.85 23.35
C TRP A 712 55.02 37.01 24.23
N ALA A 713 55.59 36.71 25.41
CA ALA A 713 56.15 37.71 26.32
C ALA A 713 57.44 38.35 25.77
N GLU A 714 58.28 37.59 25.05
CA GLU A 714 59.49 38.10 24.40
C GLU A 714 59.13 39.02 23.24
N SER A 715 58.20 38.58 22.39
CA SER A 715 57.63 39.40 21.32
C SER A 715 57.02 40.69 21.85
N ALA A 716 56.29 40.62 22.98
CA ALA A 716 55.72 41.80 23.62
C ALA A 716 56.79 42.76 24.17
N LYS A 717 57.87 42.25 24.78
CA LYS A 717 58.97 43.07 25.33
C LYS A 717 59.77 43.74 24.21
N ILE A 718 60.10 43.01 23.16
CA ILE A 718 60.79 43.56 21.98
C ILE A 718 59.88 44.58 21.27
N GLY A 719 58.59 44.26 21.10
CA GLY A 719 57.59 45.18 20.57
C GLY A 719 57.49 46.47 21.38
N ALA A 720 57.45 46.38 22.71
CA ALA A 720 57.46 47.54 23.61
C ALA A 720 58.74 48.38 23.45
N GLY A 721 59.91 47.74 23.34
CA GLY A 721 61.18 48.42 23.07
C GLY A 721 61.19 49.16 21.73
N ILE A 722 60.67 48.52 20.67
CA ILE A 722 60.53 49.14 19.34
C ILE A 722 59.60 50.36 19.41
N ILE A 723 58.47 50.25 20.13
CA ILE A 723 57.52 51.35 20.31
C ILE A 723 58.18 52.53 21.04
N GLN A 724 58.94 52.27 22.11
CA GLN A 724 59.64 53.31 22.87
C GLN A 724 60.76 54.00 22.07
N ALA A 725 61.43 53.26 21.18
CA ALA A 725 62.51 53.79 20.35
C ALA A 725 62.01 54.65 19.17
N GLN A 726 60.74 54.54 18.79
CA GLN A 726 60.17 55.36 17.72
C GLN A 726 59.82 56.76 18.23
N PRO A 727 60.30 57.84 17.57
CA PRO A 727 60.04 59.21 18.02
C PRO A 727 58.54 59.53 17.92
N VAL A 728 57.94 59.91 19.05
CA VAL A 728 56.57 60.42 19.09
C VAL A 728 56.53 61.73 18.31
N LYS A 729 55.91 61.74 17.13
CA LYS A 729 55.69 62.94 16.32
C LYS A 729 54.82 63.93 17.11
N GLY A 730 55.46 64.80 17.90
CA GLY A 730 54.74 65.76 18.74
C GLY A 730 55.59 66.58 19.71
N THR A 731 56.83 66.96 19.37
CA THR A 731 57.52 68.07 20.07
C THR A 731 58.62 68.72 19.22
N VAL A 732 58.32 69.02 17.96
CA VAL A 732 59.10 70.03 17.22
C VAL A 732 58.59 71.40 17.65
N LYS A 733 59.14 71.93 18.76
CA LYS A 733 59.00 73.34 19.12
C LYS A 733 59.85 74.17 18.16
N LYS A 734 59.18 75.10 17.48
CA LYS A 734 59.67 76.28 16.75
C LYS A 734 61.05 76.77 17.22
N GLN A 735 61.93 77.05 16.25
CA GLN A 735 62.58 78.35 16.14
C GLN A 735 63.10 78.56 14.70
N GLN A 736 62.57 79.64 14.12
CA GLN A 736 62.90 80.41 12.91
C GLN A 736 63.81 79.83 11.83
#